data_AF-A0A960YMH6-F1
#
_entry.id   AF-A0A960YMH6-F1
#
_cell.length_a   1.000
_cell.length_b   1.000
_cell.length_c   1.000
_cell.angle_alpha   90.00
_cell.angle_beta   90.00
_cell.angle_gamma   90.00
#
_symmetry.space_group_name_H-M   'P 1'
#
loop_
_entity.id
_entity.type
_entity.pdbx_description
1 polymer ?
#
loop_
_entity_poly.entity_id
_entity_poly.type
_entity_poly.pdbx_seq_one_letter_code
_entity_poly.pdbx_strand_id
1 'polypeptide(L)'
;MAVVDIIPGVKIYQGKDFSVLFGCPPEIIKHLMIRQIPFPDLIVIPDTIHKNGTLQNSTEFPLYYFLFLMGNFQKGVRLNIAGNKTQVKNNRKLLQLSLLGPSVKEFNAIGASKYYRRLYNESRYIAIKDKEGKEITIDGFVNFSFFKQDLLEVELNDRPCKIQHLERNVYEIEGERIDINFTERQPLAYDLKSSYTPTIPFRFGVDVLGGGSGFTPNKPCSALLLNYNSDYMLIDCPPYLEDTLNARGISCQQIKSIYMSHIHDDHCNMFPLLQFNNKIQFLGTREIYWMALQKLSLQTELNIEDLYSFFDFVDLEPYQENDFYGMQIIPHYTVHSIPTAGATFQMKSGGRQHRIVFVGDNKSLDDIKQMRDEGIVSAEKYDHILSLYHQPYDIIFPDGGMGILHGNPRDSIESDSSKVVFMHLENLPSEFDATFSMARAGKRYAVIDDQYHSIQALLVKAMLILQNHFHGISDRWAAALMNEIRIEHYNSGDVIMKQGEENKGLIFIILTGKCSVMFHDGESLKEVAVKEAGDIVGEMAAVNQQKERSASIVAHTPVTLCAIDERTWYSFLVAENRIGQMQSMWKNRSEMEKNAPFSRFSDFVNDKMARLGRRREVNAGEIIIRQGSQDNQFYIILQGSFMVEHGSMKVKQLEPGDLFGEHASLTQRIRNSTIKAITDGIILELQRKDIEHIVSTTPVLNHYILELMRDRDRELARL
;
A
#
# COMPACT_ATOMS: atom_id res chain seq x y z
N MET A 1 35.22 6.78 6.15
CA MET A 1 34.78 5.47 6.63
C MET A 1 34.44 4.64 5.40
N ALA A 2 34.81 3.35 5.37
CA ALA A 2 34.47 2.49 4.24
C ALA A 2 32.96 2.19 4.18
N VAL A 3 32.24 2.32 5.30
CA VAL A 3 30.79 2.11 5.35
C VAL A 3 30.08 3.47 5.45
N VAL A 4 29.05 3.66 4.64
CA VAL A 4 28.23 4.87 4.60
C VAL A 4 26.75 4.52 4.80
N ASP A 5 26.12 5.15 5.79
CA ASP A 5 24.68 5.06 6.02
C ASP A 5 23.89 5.88 4.99
N ILE A 6 23.00 5.24 4.25
CA ILE A 6 22.15 5.91 3.26
C ILE A 6 20.86 6.38 3.92
N ILE A 7 20.09 5.44 4.46
CA ILE A 7 18.84 5.65 5.21
C ILE A 7 18.70 4.48 6.20
N PRO A 8 17.80 4.55 7.21
CA PRO A 8 17.54 3.40 8.07
C PRO A 8 17.33 2.12 7.24
N GLY A 9 18.06 1.06 7.56
CA GLY A 9 18.00 -0.21 6.82
C GLY A 9 18.81 -0.29 5.53
N VAL A 10 19.57 0.76 5.16
CA VAL A 10 20.38 0.75 3.95
C VAL A 10 21.77 1.33 4.19
N LYS A 11 22.79 0.54 3.88
CA LYS A 11 24.19 0.95 3.94
C LYS A 11 24.93 0.57 2.67
N ILE A 12 25.94 1.36 2.32
CA ILE A 12 26.87 1.03 1.25
C ILE A 12 28.28 0.86 1.82
N TYR A 13 28.93 -0.24 1.48
CA TYR A 13 30.36 -0.42 1.63
C TYR A 13 31.06 0.15 0.39
N GLN A 14 32.02 1.04 0.59
CA GLN A 14 32.86 1.69 -0.41
C GLN A 14 34.31 1.26 -0.18
N GLY A 15 34.67 0.15 -0.79
CA GLY A 15 36.05 -0.33 -0.84
C GLY A 15 36.86 0.45 -1.87
N LYS A 16 38.14 0.08 -1.99
CA LYS A 16 39.05 0.68 -2.98
C LYS A 16 38.71 0.29 -4.42
N ASP A 17 38.30 -0.97 -4.62
CA ASP A 17 38.12 -1.57 -5.95
C ASP A 17 36.65 -1.85 -6.33
N PHE A 18 35.76 -1.93 -5.33
CA PHE A 18 34.34 -2.22 -5.53
C PHE A 18 33.49 -1.64 -4.38
N SER A 19 32.18 -1.61 -4.62
CA SER A 19 31.17 -1.11 -3.71
C SER A 19 29.98 -2.08 -3.62
N VAL A 20 29.41 -2.20 -2.42
CA VAL A 20 28.30 -3.13 -2.14
C VAL A 20 27.20 -2.41 -1.38
N LEU A 21 25.98 -2.43 -1.92
CA LEU A 21 24.79 -1.89 -1.28
C LEU A 21 24.04 -3.01 -0.54
N PHE A 22 23.75 -2.79 0.73
CA PHE A 22 22.97 -3.68 1.58
C PHE A 22 21.62 -3.02 1.87
N GLY A 23 20.52 -3.68 1.47
CA GLY A 23 19.17 -3.11 1.53
C GLY A 23 18.77 -2.39 0.22
N CYS A 24 17.53 -2.60 -0.24
CA CYS A 24 17.07 -2.05 -1.52
C CYS A 24 15.57 -1.68 -1.47
N PRO A 25 15.17 -0.66 -0.68
CA PRO A 25 13.79 -0.17 -0.67
C PRO A 25 13.42 0.57 -1.96
N PRO A 26 12.12 0.84 -2.20
CA PRO A 26 11.68 1.71 -3.28
C PRO A 26 12.41 3.05 -3.29
N GLU A 27 12.65 3.58 -4.49
CA GLU A 27 13.32 4.86 -4.74
C GLU A 27 14.76 4.99 -4.21
N ILE A 28 15.44 3.88 -3.89
CA ILE A 28 16.84 3.93 -3.40
C ILE A 28 17.78 4.70 -4.36
N ILE A 29 17.53 4.64 -5.67
CA ILE A 29 18.29 5.39 -6.68
C ILE A 29 18.16 6.90 -6.47
N LYS A 30 17.00 7.41 -6.09
CA LYS A 30 16.80 8.83 -5.80
C LYS A 30 17.67 9.27 -4.61
N HIS A 31 17.75 8.44 -3.56
CA HIS A 31 18.63 8.70 -2.42
C HIS A 31 20.11 8.72 -2.80
N LEU A 32 20.56 7.77 -3.63
CA LEU A 32 21.95 7.73 -4.12
C LEU A 32 22.28 8.98 -4.96
N MET A 33 21.39 9.37 -5.87
CA MET A 33 21.55 10.55 -6.72
C MET A 33 21.64 11.85 -5.89
N ILE A 34 20.72 12.07 -4.95
CA ILE A 34 20.70 13.29 -4.11
C ILE A 34 21.96 13.38 -3.25
N ARG A 35 22.42 12.25 -2.71
CA ARG A 35 23.63 12.18 -1.89
C ARG A 35 24.92 12.12 -2.70
N GLN A 36 24.82 12.09 -4.04
CA GLN A 36 25.96 11.95 -4.96
C GLN A 36 26.82 10.71 -4.67
N ILE A 37 26.17 9.62 -4.26
CA ILE A 37 26.82 8.34 -3.98
C ILE A 37 26.82 7.53 -5.27
N PRO A 38 27.98 7.01 -5.72
CA PRO A 38 28.07 6.16 -6.91
C PRO A 38 27.16 4.94 -6.81
N PHE A 39 26.66 4.48 -7.97
CA PHE A 39 25.88 3.27 -8.06
C PHE A 39 26.74 2.04 -7.68
N PRO A 40 26.22 1.08 -6.90
CA PRO A 40 27.00 -0.04 -6.37
C PRO A 40 27.36 -1.10 -7.44
N ASP A 41 28.47 -1.82 -7.23
CA ASP A 41 28.85 -2.97 -8.07
C ASP A 41 28.03 -4.23 -7.75
N LEU A 42 27.53 -4.34 -6.51
CA LEU A 42 26.70 -5.44 -6.02
C LEU A 42 25.57 -4.93 -5.12
N ILE A 43 24.36 -5.46 -5.30
CA ILE A 43 23.22 -5.25 -4.39
C ILE A 43 22.94 -6.54 -3.62
N VAL A 44 22.93 -6.45 -2.29
CA VAL A 44 22.55 -7.54 -1.38
C VAL A 44 21.14 -7.31 -0.86
N ILE A 45 20.23 -8.21 -1.22
CA ILE A 45 18.84 -8.25 -0.73
C ILE A 45 18.86 -8.63 0.76
N PRO A 46 18.22 -7.84 1.64
CA PRO A 46 18.21 -8.10 3.08
C PRO A 46 17.34 -9.29 3.45
N ASP A 47 17.58 -9.92 4.61
CA ASP A 47 16.72 -11.01 5.12
C ASP A 47 15.29 -10.54 5.38
N THR A 48 15.15 -9.29 5.82
CA THR A 48 13.86 -8.67 6.09
C THR A 48 13.33 -8.00 4.83
N ILE A 49 12.39 -8.66 4.15
CA ILE A 49 11.86 -8.23 2.85
C ILE A 49 10.90 -7.03 2.93
N HIS A 50 10.36 -6.72 4.11
CA HIS A 50 9.57 -5.52 4.35
C HIS A 50 9.69 -5.07 5.81
N LYS A 51 9.54 -3.76 6.06
CA LYS A 51 9.47 -3.18 7.40
C LYS A 51 8.75 -1.84 7.38
N ASN A 52 7.94 -1.57 8.40
CA ASN A 52 7.21 -0.30 8.57
C ASN A 52 6.44 0.15 7.32
N GLY A 53 5.78 -0.79 6.62
CA GLY A 53 5.02 -0.49 5.41
C GLY A 53 5.82 -0.40 4.11
N THR A 54 7.13 -0.67 4.14
CA THR A 54 8.03 -0.50 2.99
C THR A 54 8.76 -1.80 2.65
N LEU A 55 8.70 -2.22 1.38
CA LEU A 55 9.49 -3.33 0.84
C LEU A 55 10.98 -3.00 0.87
N GLN A 56 11.83 -4.03 0.93
CA GLN A 56 13.29 -3.88 1.01
C GLN A 56 14.04 -4.59 -0.14
N ASN A 57 13.30 -5.07 -1.15
CA ASN A 57 13.79 -5.86 -2.29
C ASN A 57 13.34 -5.31 -3.66
N SER A 58 13.16 -3.99 -3.78
CA SER A 58 12.72 -3.27 -4.98
C SER A 58 13.90 -3.03 -5.95
N THR A 59 14.35 -4.09 -6.63
CA THR A 59 15.54 -4.05 -7.50
C THR A 59 15.27 -3.62 -8.95
N GLU A 60 14.00 -3.40 -9.32
CA GLU A 60 13.59 -3.09 -10.70
C GLU A 60 14.21 -1.79 -11.22
N PHE A 61 14.01 -0.68 -10.50
CA PHE A 61 14.56 0.61 -10.92
C PHE A 61 16.08 0.71 -10.78
N PRO A 62 16.72 0.09 -9.77
CA PRO A 62 18.17 -0.12 -9.78
C PRO A 62 18.66 -0.81 -11.06
N LEU A 63 17.97 -1.86 -11.53
CA LEU A 63 18.32 -2.51 -12.80
C LEU A 63 18.15 -1.56 -13.98
N TYR A 64 17.02 -0.86 -14.08
CA TYR A 64 16.74 0.00 -15.24
C TYR A 64 17.71 1.20 -15.30
N TYR A 65 18.01 1.79 -14.14
CA TYR A 65 19.02 2.84 -14.03
C TYR A 65 20.40 2.33 -14.49
N PHE A 66 20.81 1.16 -14.01
CA PHE A 66 22.07 0.54 -14.39
C PHE A 66 22.15 0.25 -15.90
N LEU A 67 21.11 -0.35 -16.48
CA LEU A 67 21.12 -0.75 -17.89
C LEU A 67 21.05 0.44 -18.84
N PHE A 68 20.09 1.33 -18.61
CA PHE A 68 19.69 2.34 -19.61
C PHE A 68 20.25 3.72 -19.33
N LEU A 69 20.22 4.20 -18.08
CA LEU A 69 20.73 5.54 -17.76
C LEU A 69 22.26 5.57 -17.64
N MET A 70 22.89 4.51 -17.13
CA MET A 70 24.36 4.39 -17.12
C MET A 70 24.92 3.83 -18.44
N GLY A 71 24.05 3.39 -19.37
CA GLY A 71 24.43 2.82 -20.67
C GLY A 71 25.15 1.47 -20.58
N ASN A 72 25.04 0.75 -19.46
CA ASN A 72 25.78 -0.50 -19.26
C ASN A 72 25.24 -1.66 -20.11
N PHE A 73 23.98 -1.59 -20.54
CA PHE A 73 23.45 -2.54 -21.52
C PHE A 73 24.28 -2.53 -22.82
N GLN A 74 24.57 -1.34 -23.36
CA GLN A 74 25.37 -1.21 -24.59
C GLN A 74 26.82 -1.66 -24.39
N LYS A 75 27.34 -1.57 -23.17
CA LYS A 75 28.68 -2.05 -22.78
C LYS A 75 28.73 -3.55 -22.51
N GLY A 76 27.59 -4.26 -22.50
CA GLY A 76 27.51 -5.68 -22.15
C GLY A 76 27.82 -5.99 -20.69
N VAL A 77 27.73 -4.98 -19.80
CA VAL A 77 27.99 -5.14 -18.37
C VAL A 77 26.70 -5.53 -17.66
N ARG A 78 26.79 -6.44 -16.70
CA ARG A 78 25.65 -6.97 -15.94
C ARG A 78 25.64 -6.45 -14.52
N LEU A 79 24.44 -6.26 -13.97
CA LEU A 79 24.28 -5.92 -12.56
C LEU A 79 24.49 -7.16 -11.70
N ASN A 80 25.21 -7.06 -10.58
CA ASN A 80 25.31 -8.16 -9.63
C ASN A 80 24.24 -8.01 -8.54
N ILE A 81 23.44 -9.06 -8.33
CA ILE A 81 22.45 -9.13 -7.25
C ILE A 81 22.67 -10.41 -6.45
N ALA A 82 22.73 -10.28 -5.13
CA ALA A 82 22.85 -11.40 -4.21
C ALA A 82 21.83 -11.35 -3.07
N GLY A 83 21.63 -12.49 -2.42
CA GLY A 83 20.71 -12.65 -1.30
C GLY A 83 20.60 -14.13 -0.93
N ASN A 84 19.59 -14.50 -0.14
CA ASN A 84 19.33 -15.91 0.08
C ASN A 84 18.76 -16.59 -1.18
N LYS A 85 18.79 -17.92 -1.23
CA LYS A 85 18.39 -18.68 -2.42
C LYS A 85 16.94 -18.41 -2.87
N THR A 86 16.01 -18.24 -1.93
CA THR A 86 14.60 -17.98 -2.22
C THR A 86 14.42 -16.56 -2.74
N GLN A 87 15.03 -15.57 -2.08
CA GLN A 87 15.02 -14.17 -2.48
C GLN A 87 15.57 -13.99 -3.89
N VAL A 88 16.73 -14.58 -4.20
CA VAL A 88 17.36 -14.49 -5.52
C VAL A 88 16.49 -15.14 -6.59
N LYS A 89 15.88 -16.29 -6.29
CA LYS A 89 14.93 -16.95 -7.20
C LYS A 89 13.72 -16.06 -7.48
N ASN A 90 13.11 -15.48 -6.44
CA ASN A 90 11.95 -14.63 -6.56
C ASN A 90 12.30 -13.33 -7.29
N ASN A 91 13.44 -12.72 -6.98
CA ASN A 91 13.92 -11.49 -7.60
C ASN A 91 14.22 -11.68 -9.10
N ARG A 92 14.86 -12.79 -9.47
CA ARG A 92 15.07 -13.13 -10.89
C ARG A 92 13.75 -13.22 -11.65
N LYS A 93 12.72 -13.82 -11.03
CA LYS A 93 11.39 -13.93 -11.64
C LYS A 93 10.65 -12.59 -11.65
N LEU A 94 10.81 -11.76 -10.63
CA LEU A 94 10.28 -10.39 -10.56
C LEU A 94 10.80 -9.56 -11.73
N LEU A 95 12.13 -9.53 -11.90
CA LEU A 95 12.77 -8.76 -12.97
C LEU A 95 12.45 -9.32 -14.36
N GLN A 96 12.30 -10.64 -14.50
CA GLN A 96 11.78 -11.24 -15.73
C GLN A 96 10.35 -10.74 -16.03
N LEU A 97 9.47 -10.72 -15.03
CA LEU A 97 8.08 -10.29 -15.20
C LEU A 97 7.98 -8.80 -15.53
N SER A 98 8.74 -7.93 -14.85
CA SER A 98 8.64 -6.49 -15.04
C SER A 98 9.40 -5.98 -16.27
N LEU A 99 10.61 -6.48 -16.56
CA LEU A 99 11.38 -6.02 -17.72
C LEU A 99 10.94 -6.69 -19.03
N LEU A 100 10.69 -8.00 -18.96
CA LEU A 100 10.47 -8.83 -20.15
C LEU A 100 9.05 -9.32 -20.26
N GLY A 101 8.13 -8.90 -19.38
CA GLY A 101 6.73 -9.31 -19.39
C GLY A 101 6.49 -10.80 -19.09
N PRO A 102 5.21 -11.22 -19.05
CA PRO A 102 4.87 -12.61 -18.77
C PRO A 102 5.22 -13.52 -19.95
N SER A 103 5.63 -14.75 -19.63
CA SER A 103 5.80 -15.80 -20.64
C SER A 103 4.44 -16.30 -21.18
N VAL A 104 4.47 -16.98 -22.33
CA VAL A 104 3.27 -17.64 -22.91
C VAL A 104 2.57 -18.54 -21.89
N LYS A 105 3.34 -19.31 -21.10
CA LYS A 105 2.79 -20.20 -20.08
C LYS A 105 2.10 -19.42 -18.95
N GLU A 106 2.68 -18.31 -18.54
CA GLU A 106 2.15 -17.43 -17.50
C GLU A 106 0.86 -16.74 -17.95
N PHE A 107 0.83 -16.22 -19.17
CA PHE A 107 -0.41 -15.70 -19.74
C PHE A 107 -1.50 -16.76 -19.89
N ASN A 108 -1.15 -17.99 -20.31
CA ASN A 108 -2.12 -19.08 -20.39
C ASN A 108 -2.74 -19.41 -19.02
N ALA A 109 -2.06 -19.10 -17.91
CA ALA A 109 -2.57 -19.28 -16.55
C ALA A 109 -3.59 -18.21 -16.14
N ILE A 110 -3.64 -17.06 -16.83
CA ILE A 110 -4.63 -15.99 -16.60
C ILE A 110 -6.04 -16.44 -17.04
N GLY A 111 -6.12 -17.42 -17.95
CA GLY A 111 -7.36 -17.94 -18.52
C GLY A 111 -7.63 -17.41 -19.93
N ALA A 112 -8.86 -17.56 -20.41
CA ALA A 112 -9.25 -17.16 -21.77
C ALA A 112 -9.40 -15.63 -21.88
N SER A 113 -8.33 -14.92 -22.20
CA SER A 113 -8.38 -13.54 -22.71
C SER A 113 -8.25 -13.52 -24.23
N LYS A 114 -9.15 -12.80 -24.91
CA LYS A 114 -9.07 -12.58 -26.36
C LYS A 114 -7.99 -11.56 -26.76
N TYR A 115 -7.48 -10.76 -25.80
CA TYR A 115 -6.47 -9.73 -26.04
C TYR A 115 -5.05 -10.26 -25.87
N TYR A 116 -4.86 -11.29 -25.05
CA TYR A 116 -3.56 -11.85 -24.68
C TYR A 116 -2.60 -12.00 -25.86
N ARG A 117 -3.00 -12.71 -26.94
CA ARG A 117 -2.08 -13.00 -28.04
C ARG A 117 -1.55 -11.74 -28.72
N ARG A 118 -2.38 -10.67 -28.78
CA ARG A 118 -1.96 -9.36 -29.32
C ARG A 118 -0.98 -8.69 -28.37
N LEU A 119 -1.33 -8.58 -27.08
CA LEU A 119 -0.46 -7.99 -26.06
C LEU A 119 0.91 -8.68 -26.00
N TYR A 120 0.93 -10.01 -26.03
CA TYR A 120 2.16 -10.79 -26.05
C TYR A 120 3.04 -10.47 -27.27
N ASN A 121 2.45 -10.45 -28.47
CA ASN A 121 3.18 -10.17 -29.71
C ASN A 121 3.77 -8.76 -29.71
N GLU A 122 3.01 -7.76 -29.25
CA GLU A 122 3.45 -6.38 -29.11
C GLU A 122 4.63 -6.28 -28.13
N SER A 123 4.53 -6.91 -26.95
CA SER A 123 5.63 -6.96 -25.98
C SER A 123 6.87 -7.66 -26.54
N ARG A 124 6.73 -8.76 -27.30
CA ARG A 124 7.87 -9.45 -27.95
C ARG A 124 8.53 -8.61 -29.04
N TYR A 125 7.75 -7.79 -29.73
CA TYR A 125 8.29 -6.87 -30.73
C TYR A 125 9.23 -5.86 -30.07
N ILE A 126 8.79 -5.28 -28.95
CA ILE A 126 9.51 -4.24 -28.18
C ILE A 126 10.65 -4.84 -27.33
N ALA A 127 10.58 -6.14 -27.01
CA ALA A 127 11.56 -6.81 -26.18
C ALA A 127 13.01 -6.60 -26.67
N ILE A 128 13.92 -6.50 -25.71
CA ILE A 128 15.34 -6.27 -25.97
C ILE A 128 15.95 -7.52 -26.60
N LYS A 129 16.61 -7.33 -27.75
CA LYS A 129 17.21 -8.39 -28.56
C LYS A 129 18.72 -8.24 -28.65
N ASP A 130 19.41 -9.36 -28.83
CA ASP A 130 20.83 -9.41 -29.14
C ASP A 130 21.10 -9.01 -30.60
N LYS A 131 22.37 -9.06 -31.03
CA LYS A 131 22.79 -8.66 -32.38
C LYS A 131 22.23 -9.60 -33.45
N GLU A 132 21.85 -10.81 -33.07
CA GLU A 132 21.24 -11.84 -33.90
C GLU A 132 19.70 -11.74 -33.91
N GLY A 133 19.11 -10.77 -33.21
CA GLY A 133 17.68 -10.53 -33.17
C GLY A 133 16.91 -11.42 -32.18
N LYS A 134 17.60 -12.16 -31.31
CA LYS A 134 16.99 -13.05 -30.32
C LYS A 134 16.78 -12.32 -28.99
N GLU A 135 15.65 -12.58 -28.33
CA GLU A 135 15.35 -12.04 -27.00
C GLU A 135 16.42 -12.43 -25.97
N ILE A 136 16.90 -11.44 -25.23
CA ILE A 136 17.85 -11.63 -24.14
C ILE A 136 17.07 -12.04 -22.88
N THR A 137 17.49 -13.13 -22.23
CA THR A 137 16.89 -13.55 -20.95
C THR A 137 17.35 -12.67 -19.80
N ILE A 138 16.68 -12.72 -18.65
CA ILE A 138 17.05 -11.89 -17.50
C ILE A 138 18.52 -12.09 -17.05
N ASP A 139 19.08 -13.29 -17.20
CA ASP A 139 20.50 -13.59 -16.89
C ASP A 139 21.50 -12.93 -17.84
N GLY A 140 21.03 -12.45 -18.99
CA GLY A 140 21.82 -11.60 -19.88
C GLY A 140 22.09 -10.22 -19.30
N PHE A 141 21.27 -9.76 -18.35
CA PHE A 141 21.33 -8.44 -17.72
C PHE A 141 21.85 -8.47 -16.29
N VAL A 142 21.70 -9.60 -15.58
CA VAL A 142 21.99 -9.71 -14.15
C VAL A 142 22.77 -10.97 -13.84
N ASN A 143 23.81 -10.83 -13.03
CA ASN A 143 24.51 -11.93 -12.37
C ASN A 143 23.85 -12.19 -11.01
N PHE A 144 23.21 -13.35 -10.86
CA PHE A 144 22.55 -13.74 -9.62
C PHE A 144 23.44 -14.69 -8.81
N SER A 145 23.75 -14.30 -7.58
CA SER A 145 24.53 -15.11 -6.64
C SER A 145 23.78 -15.28 -5.31
N PHE A 146 24.09 -16.31 -4.53
CA PHE A 146 23.43 -16.54 -3.24
C PHE A 146 24.40 -17.09 -2.20
N PHE A 147 24.12 -16.79 -0.94
CA PHE A 147 24.90 -17.29 0.20
C PHE A 147 24.82 -18.83 0.29
N LYS A 148 25.97 -19.47 0.48
CA LYS A 148 26.10 -20.90 0.75
C LYS A 148 26.81 -21.07 2.09
N GLN A 149 26.14 -21.70 3.06
CA GLN A 149 26.65 -21.80 4.43
C GLN A 149 27.08 -20.43 4.96
N ASP A 150 26.19 -19.45 4.78
CA ASP A 150 26.37 -18.06 5.20
C ASP A 150 27.53 -17.30 4.53
N LEU A 151 28.21 -17.88 3.55
CA LEU A 151 29.27 -17.22 2.78
C LEU A 151 28.82 -16.95 1.34
N LEU A 152 29.04 -15.72 0.88
CA LEU A 152 28.92 -15.32 -0.52
C LEU A 152 30.31 -15.04 -1.08
N GLU A 153 30.69 -15.75 -2.14
CA GLU A 153 31.92 -15.51 -2.90
C GLU A 153 31.56 -15.12 -4.33
N VAL A 154 31.97 -13.93 -4.75
CA VAL A 154 31.74 -13.38 -6.08
C VAL A 154 33.00 -12.64 -6.58
N GLU A 155 33.05 -12.35 -7.87
CA GLU A 155 34.11 -11.53 -8.47
C GLU A 155 33.50 -10.20 -8.93
N LEU A 156 34.03 -9.08 -8.44
CA LEU A 156 33.61 -7.73 -8.77
C LEU A 156 34.82 -6.95 -9.30
N ASN A 157 34.72 -6.38 -10.50
CA ASN A 157 35.81 -5.65 -11.14
C ASN A 157 37.14 -6.42 -11.17
N ASP A 158 37.08 -7.71 -11.55
CA ASP A 158 38.21 -8.65 -11.58
C ASP A 158 38.89 -8.87 -10.21
N ARG A 159 38.19 -8.57 -9.10
CA ARG A 159 38.64 -8.78 -7.73
C ARG A 159 37.69 -9.73 -6.97
N PRO A 160 38.23 -10.67 -6.17
CA PRO A 160 37.39 -11.51 -5.33
C PRO A 160 36.76 -10.67 -4.22
N CYS A 161 35.46 -10.85 -4.02
CA CYS A 161 34.69 -10.26 -2.93
C CYS A 161 34.06 -11.39 -2.11
N LYS A 162 34.30 -11.35 -0.80
CA LYS A 162 33.71 -12.28 0.17
C LYS A 162 32.82 -11.52 1.14
N ILE A 163 31.58 -11.98 1.28
CA ILE A 163 30.62 -11.43 2.24
C ILE A 163 30.15 -12.56 3.14
N GLN A 164 30.38 -12.43 4.43
CA GLN A 164 29.86 -13.34 5.44
C GLN A 164 28.52 -12.82 5.95
N HIS A 165 27.50 -13.64 5.93
CA HIS A 165 26.24 -13.43 6.66
C HIS A 165 26.46 -13.90 8.10
N LEU A 166 26.17 -13.04 9.07
CA LEU A 166 26.44 -13.31 10.49
C LEU A 166 25.14 -13.59 11.24
N GLU A 167 24.18 -12.68 11.08
CA GLU A 167 22.87 -12.72 11.74
C GLU A 167 21.84 -12.06 10.82
N ARG A 168 20.57 -12.03 11.25
CA ARG A 168 19.50 -11.39 10.49
C ARG A 168 19.86 -9.93 10.19
N ASN A 169 19.98 -9.61 8.90
CA ASN A 169 20.39 -8.31 8.37
C ASN A 169 21.79 -7.84 8.83
N VAL A 170 22.66 -8.76 9.26
CA VAL A 170 24.04 -8.45 9.70
C VAL A 170 25.02 -9.21 8.83
N TYR A 171 25.96 -8.48 8.24
CA TYR A 171 26.96 -8.99 7.31
C TYR A 171 28.37 -8.53 7.71
N GLU A 172 29.39 -9.18 7.19
CA GLU A 172 30.78 -8.76 7.28
C GLU A 172 31.42 -8.78 5.89
N ILE A 173 32.16 -7.72 5.56
CA ILE A 173 32.89 -7.58 4.30
C ILE A 173 34.22 -6.86 4.56
N GLU A 174 35.35 -7.45 4.15
CA GLU A 174 36.70 -6.87 4.37
C GLU A 174 36.98 -6.45 5.83
N GLY A 175 36.43 -7.18 6.80
CA GLY A 175 36.55 -6.89 8.24
C GLY A 175 35.60 -5.80 8.77
N GLU A 176 34.76 -5.20 7.91
CA GLU A 176 33.74 -4.23 8.30
C GLU A 176 32.40 -4.92 8.56
N ARG A 177 31.82 -4.69 9.75
CA ARG A 177 30.49 -5.18 10.11
C ARG A 177 29.40 -4.25 9.56
N ILE A 178 28.48 -4.79 8.79
CA ILE A 178 27.34 -4.09 8.20
C ILE A 178 26.05 -4.55 8.88
N ASP A 179 25.45 -3.68 9.68
CA ASP A 179 24.20 -3.96 10.40
C ASP A 179 23.09 -3.06 9.89
N ILE A 180 22.16 -3.62 9.12
CA ILE A 180 21.05 -2.86 8.54
C ILE A 180 19.73 -3.10 9.29
N ASN A 181 19.79 -3.50 10.57
CA ASN A 181 18.59 -3.49 11.40
C ASN A 181 18.20 -2.05 11.75
N PHE A 182 16.90 -1.77 11.71
CA PHE A 182 16.35 -0.45 12.01
C PHE A 182 14.96 -0.57 12.62
N THR A 183 14.49 0.46 13.31
CA THR A 183 13.14 0.50 13.90
C THR A 183 12.30 1.66 13.39
N GLU A 184 12.98 2.67 12.84
CA GLU A 184 12.41 3.92 12.37
C GLU A 184 11.71 3.74 11.01
N ARG A 185 10.84 4.69 10.66
CA ARG A 185 10.30 4.80 9.29
C ARG A 185 11.40 5.29 8.35
N GLN A 186 11.47 4.73 7.15
CA GLN A 186 12.40 5.20 6.12
C GLN A 186 11.92 6.55 5.56
N PRO A 187 12.78 7.58 5.51
CA PRO A 187 12.41 8.89 4.99
C PRO A 187 12.38 8.89 3.46
N LEU A 188 11.60 9.80 2.88
CA LEU A 188 11.63 10.09 1.45
C LEU A 188 12.96 10.75 1.04
N ALA A 189 13.33 10.58 -0.22
CA ALA A 189 14.48 11.27 -0.80
C ALA A 189 14.23 12.78 -1.00
N TYR A 190 12.96 13.19 -1.08
CA TYR A 190 12.52 14.54 -1.42
C TYR A 190 11.47 15.05 -0.43
N ASP A 191 11.26 16.36 -0.41
CA ASP A 191 10.26 17.01 0.44
C ASP A 191 8.87 17.00 -0.23
N LEU A 192 7.91 16.34 0.42
CA LEU A 192 6.49 16.43 0.08
C LEU A 192 5.88 17.62 0.81
N LYS A 193 5.75 18.76 0.11
CA LYS A 193 5.09 19.97 0.64
C LYS A 193 3.69 19.68 1.18
N SER A 194 3.52 19.66 2.49
CA SER A 194 2.25 19.30 3.12
C SER A 194 1.17 20.37 2.88
N SER A 195 -0.07 19.91 2.68
CA SER A 195 -1.26 20.75 2.74
C SER A 195 -1.52 21.12 4.19
N TYR A 196 -1.86 22.40 4.43
CA TYR A 196 -2.19 22.89 5.78
C TYR A 196 -3.70 22.96 6.03
N THR A 197 -4.50 23.00 4.98
CA THR A 197 -5.97 23.09 5.05
C THR A 197 -6.64 21.79 4.62
N PRO A 198 -7.80 21.43 5.21
CA PRO A 198 -8.54 20.24 4.81
C PRO A 198 -8.98 20.32 3.35
N THR A 199 -8.91 19.19 2.65
CA THR A 199 -9.42 19.06 1.29
C THR A 199 -10.55 18.04 1.25
N ILE A 200 -11.64 18.40 0.57
CA ILE A 200 -12.77 17.51 0.34
C ILE A 200 -12.68 17.01 -1.11
N PRO A 201 -12.91 15.72 -1.38
CA PRO A 201 -12.96 15.20 -2.74
C PRO A 201 -14.11 15.83 -3.53
N PHE A 202 -13.83 16.20 -4.78
CA PHE A 202 -14.85 16.66 -5.72
C PHE A 202 -15.87 15.55 -6.01
N ARG A 203 -17.02 15.94 -6.54
CA ARG A 203 -17.98 14.97 -7.07
C ARG A 203 -17.40 14.22 -8.27
N PHE A 204 -16.66 14.94 -9.13
CA PHE A 204 -15.81 14.36 -10.18
C PHE A 204 -14.62 15.24 -10.46
N GLY A 205 -13.41 14.69 -10.39
CA GLY A 205 -12.18 15.45 -10.56
C GLY A 205 -10.95 14.59 -10.31
N VAL A 206 -9.78 15.21 -10.30
CA VAL A 206 -8.51 14.51 -10.01
C VAL A 206 -7.61 15.36 -9.12
N ASP A 207 -7.03 14.71 -8.12
CA ASP A 207 -5.91 15.24 -7.34
C ASP A 207 -4.61 14.53 -7.77
N VAL A 208 -3.56 15.29 -8.04
CA VAL A 208 -2.27 14.74 -8.48
C VAL A 208 -1.40 14.42 -7.27
N LEU A 209 -1.03 13.16 -7.09
CA LEU A 209 -0.12 12.72 -6.04
C LEU A 209 1.35 12.88 -6.46
N GLY A 210 1.65 12.56 -7.71
CA GLY A 210 2.96 12.73 -8.32
C GLY A 210 2.89 12.63 -9.84
N GLY A 211 4.02 12.92 -10.49
CA GLY A 211 4.10 12.97 -11.95
C GLY A 211 5.52 12.90 -12.49
N GLY A 212 6.51 12.61 -11.62
CA GLY A 212 7.88 12.33 -12.05
C GLY A 212 8.03 10.87 -12.47
N SER A 213 9.07 10.57 -13.22
CA SER A 213 9.49 9.18 -13.41
C SER A 213 10.17 8.65 -12.16
N GLY A 214 10.36 7.34 -12.06
CA GLY A 214 11.18 6.77 -10.98
C GLY A 214 12.67 7.18 -11.00
N PHE A 215 13.13 7.91 -12.04
CA PHE A 215 14.50 8.43 -12.13
C PHE A 215 14.63 9.92 -11.78
N THR A 216 13.51 10.64 -11.63
CA THR A 216 13.56 12.05 -11.20
C THR A 216 13.80 12.12 -9.70
N PRO A 217 14.99 12.56 -9.23
CA PRO A 217 15.40 12.38 -7.84
C PRO A 217 14.56 13.19 -6.85
N ASN A 218 14.04 14.35 -7.28
CA ASN A 218 13.41 15.34 -6.42
C ASN A 218 11.88 15.41 -6.53
N LYS A 219 11.24 14.38 -7.12
CA LYS A 219 9.78 14.34 -7.28
C LYS A 219 9.22 12.96 -6.98
N PRO A 220 7.98 12.89 -6.45
CA PRO A 220 7.25 11.64 -6.36
C PRO A 220 6.94 11.06 -7.73
N CYS A 221 6.95 9.73 -7.80
CA CYS A 221 6.51 8.97 -8.96
C CYS A 221 5.06 9.26 -9.33
N SER A 222 4.71 8.96 -10.58
CA SER A 222 3.37 9.16 -11.13
C SER A 222 2.30 8.41 -10.35
N ALA A 223 1.30 9.15 -9.86
CA ALA A 223 0.08 8.62 -9.29
C ALA A 223 -0.99 9.71 -9.23
N LEU A 224 -2.25 9.31 -9.39
CA LEU A 224 -3.40 10.21 -9.34
C LEU A 224 -4.44 9.71 -8.33
N LEU A 225 -5.23 10.62 -7.79
CA LEU A 225 -6.44 10.32 -7.05
C LEU A 225 -7.63 10.83 -7.85
N LEU A 226 -8.35 9.93 -8.51
CA LEU A 226 -9.63 10.24 -9.11
C LEU A 226 -10.67 10.43 -8.01
N ASN A 227 -11.35 11.58 -8.04
CA ASN A 227 -12.50 11.84 -7.20
C ASN A 227 -13.76 11.38 -7.93
N TYR A 228 -14.59 10.58 -7.29
CA TYR A 228 -15.88 10.13 -7.81
C TYR A 228 -16.87 10.04 -6.65
N ASN A 229 -18.06 10.61 -6.78
CA ASN A 229 -19.08 10.62 -5.72
C ASN A 229 -18.53 11.09 -4.35
N SER A 230 -17.56 12.01 -4.35
CA SER A 230 -16.86 12.48 -3.14
C SER A 230 -16.12 11.38 -2.37
N ASP A 231 -15.64 10.35 -3.07
CA ASP A 231 -14.67 9.37 -2.62
C ASP A 231 -13.42 9.36 -3.52
N TYR A 232 -12.41 8.60 -3.11
CA TYR A 232 -11.12 8.53 -3.76
C TYR A 232 -10.87 7.15 -4.38
N MET A 233 -10.55 7.15 -5.67
CA MET A 233 -9.94 6.03 -6.39
C MET A 233 -8.48 6.38 -6.67
N LEU A 234 -7.59 5.51 -6.22
CA LEU A 234 -6.18 5.61 -6.56
C LEU A 234 -5.98 5.13 -8.01
N ILE A 235 -5.35 5.93 -8.86
CA ILE A 235 -4.85 5.49 -10.17
C ILE A 235 -3.35 5.33 -10.01
N ASP A 236 -2.90 4.08 -10.06
CA ASP A 236 -1.55 3.62 -9.73
C ASP A 236 -1.13 3.88 -8.27
N CYS A 237 -0.31 2.98 -7.72
CA CYS A 237 0.18 3.00 -6.35
C CYS A 237 1.65 3.43 -6.28
N PRO A 238 1.95 4.68 -5.86
CA PRO A 238 3.31 5.18 -5.81
C PRO A 238 4.10 4.56 -4.64
N PRO A 239 5.45 4.57 -4.70
CA PRO A 239 6.28 4.38 -3.52
C PRO A 239 5.85 5.30 -2.37
N TYR A 240 5.93 4.81 -1.13
CA TYR A 240 5.60 5.60 0.06
C TYR A 240 4.20 6.25 0.00
N LEU A 241 3.20 5.45 -0.41
CA LEU A 241 1.79 5.88 -0.57
C LEU A 241 1.27 6.68 0.64
N GLU A 242 1.47 6.17 1.85
CA GLU A 242 0.95 6.82 3.05
C GLU A 242 1.55 8.21 3.27
N ASP A 243 2.87 8.38 3.08
CA ASP A 243 3.51 9.71 3.18
C ASP A 243 2.92 10.68 2.14
N THR A 244 2.67 10.16 0.94
CA THR A 244 2.08 10.91 -0.17
C THR A 244 0.64 11.36 0.12
N LEU A 245 -0.18 10.50 0.72
CA LEU A 245 -1.55 10.82 1.12
C LEU A 245 -1.59 11.76 2.33
N ASN A 246 -0.76 11.52 3.34
CA ASN A 246 -0.67 12.34 4.55
C ASN A 246 -0.31 13.79 4.20
N ALA A 247 0.63 13.98 3.27
CA ALA A 247 1.02 15.30 2.79
C ALA A 247 -0.14 16.03 2.06
N ARG A 248 -1.21 15.34 1.68
CA ARG A 248 -2.46 15.92 1.13
C ARG A 248 -3.60 16.01 2.15
N GLY A 249 -3.37 15.60 3.40
CA GLY A 249 -4.43 15.53 4.42
C GLY A 249 -5.39 14.37 4.24
N ILE A 250 -4.99 13.32 3.51
CA ILE A 250 -5.82 12.17 3.20
C ILE A 250 -5.29 10.97 4.00
N SER A 251 -6.16 10.33 4.78
CA SER A 251 -5.84 9.04 5.42
C SER A 251 -5.96 7.92 4.38
N CYS A 252 -5.12 6.88 4.51
CA CYS A 252 -5.25 5.64 3.75
C CYS A 252 -6.67 5.04 3.83
N GLN A 253 -7.40 5.23 4.94
CA GLN A 253 -8.76 4.72 5.09
C GLN A 253 -9.80 5.38 4.18
N GLN A 254 -9.46 6.54 3.61
CA GLN A 254 -10.30 7.24 2.65
C GLN A 254 -10.18 6.68 1.23
N ILE A 255 -9.19 5.82 0.98
CA ILE A 255 -9.03 5.14 -0.31
C ILE A 255 -9.89 3.87 -0.30
N LYS A 256 -10.87 3.79 -1.21
CA LYS A 256 -11.81 2.66 -1.30
C LYS A 256 -11.57 1.75 -2.50
N SER A 257 -10.87 2.27 -3.50
CA SER A 257 -10.66 1.59 -4.75
C SER A 257 -9.33 1.99 -5.39
N ILE A 258 -8.77 1.11 -6.21
CA ILE A 258 -7.59 1.35 -7.02
C ILE A 258 -7.86 0.93 -8.47
N TYR A 259 -7.49 1.76 -9.43
CA TYR A 259 -7.31 1.37 -10.82
C TYR A 259 -5.81 1.24 -11.08
N MET A 260 -5.37 0.09 -11.61
CA MET A 260 -3.97 -0.15 -11.91
C MET A 260 -3.74 -0.15 -13.41
N SER A 261 -2.74 0.61 -13.87
CA SER A 261 -2.40 0.71 -15.29
C SER A 261 -1.47 -0.42 -15.74
N HIS A 262 -0.42 -0.69 -14.96
CA HIS A 262 0.58 -1.73 -15.18
C HIS A 262 1.44 -1.92 -13.92
N ILE A 263 2.54 -2.69 -14.03
CA ILE A 263 3.25 -3.21 -12.85
C ILE A 263 4.63 -2.59 -12.61
N HIS A 264 5.04 -1.50 -13.26
CA HIS A 264 6.36 -0.92 -12.96
C HIS A 264 6.45 -0.35 -11.54
N ASP A 265 7.66 -0.34 -10.98
CA ASP A 265 7.94 0.08 -9.60
C ASP A 265 7.66 1.57 -9.33
N ASP A 266 7.40 2.41 -10.32
CA ASP A 266 6.89 3.78 -10.15
C ASP A 266 5.36 3.88 -10.16
N HIS A 267 4.66 2.80 -10.54
CA HIS A 267 3.20 2.71 -10.61
C HIS A 267 2.59 1.65 -9.67
N CYS A 268 3.35 0.64 -9.24
CA CYS A 268 2.80 -0.56 -8.61
C CYS A 268 3.55 -0.96 -7.32
N ASN A 269 3.57 -0.08 -6.32
CA ASN A 269 4.04 -0.42 -4.96
C ASN A 269 2.87 -0.79 -4.06
N MET A 270 2.27 -1.96 -4.29
CA MET A 270 1.01 -2.34 -3.63
C MET A 270 1.15 -2.83 -2.19
N PHE A 271 2.36 -3.05 -1.68
CA PHE A 271 2.55 -3.58 -0.32
C PHE A 271 1.82 -2.78 0.79
N PRO A 272 1.81 -1.44 0.79
CA PRO A 272 1.06 -0.65 1.77
C PRO A 272 -0.44 -0.97 1.79
N LEU A 273 -1.02 -1.42 0.68
CA LEU A 273 -2.44 -1.79 0.60
C LEU A 273 -2.77 -3.03 1.44
N LEU A 274 -1.79 -3.93 1.63
CA LEU A 274 -1.92 -5.06 2.55
C LEU A 274 -1.95 -4.61 4.02
N GLN A 275 -1.54 -3.37 4.30
CA GLN A 275 -1.53 -2.77 5.65
C GLN A 275 -2.78 -1.92 5.93
N PHE A 276 -3.77 -1.92 5.04
CA PHE A 276 -5.00 -1.16 5.26
C PHE A 276 -5.91 -1.84 6.29
N ASN A 277 -6.75 -1.04 6.97
CA ASN A 277 -7.70 -1.57 7.96
C ASN A 277 -8.92 -2.21 7.30
N ASN A 278 -9.20 -1.86 6.04
CA ASN A 278 -10.32 -2.39 5.27
C ASN A 278 -9.87 -2.74 3.86
N LYS A 279 -10.52 -3.77 3.32
CA LYS A 279 -10.35 -4.20 1.94
C LYS A 279 -10.71 -3.10 0.95
N ILE A 280 -10.04 -3.06 -0.20
CA ILE A 280 -10.34 -2.13 -1.29
C ILE A 280 -10.75 -2.88 -2.55
N GLN A 281 -11.50 -2.20 -3.41
CA GLN A 281 -11.81 -2.70 -4.75
C GLN A 281 -10.61 -2.49 -5.68
N PHE A 282 -10.15 -3.56 -6.33
CA PHE A 282 -9.12 -3.49 -7.35
C PHE A 282 -9.80 -3.52 -8.72
N LEU A 283 -9.66 -2.44 -9.48
CA LEU A 283 -10.18 -2.28 -10.81
C LEU A 283 -9.05 -2.40 -11.82
N GLY A 284 -9.31 -3.11 -12.92
CA GLY A 284 -8.35 -3.25 -14.00
C GLY A 284 -8.74 -4.43 -14.90
N THR A 285 -7.90 -4.71 -15.87
CA THR A 285 -8.07 -5.91 -16.70
C THR A 285 -7.51 -7.14 -15.98
N ARG A 286 -7.94 -8.34 -16.38
CA ARG A 286 -7.43 -9.61 -15.81
C ARG A 286 -5.92 -9.73 -15.87
N GLU A 287 -5.33 -9.27 -16.98
CA GLU A 287 -3.89 -9.31 -17.22
C GLU A 287 -3.14 -8.45 -16.20
N ILE A 288 -3.57 -7.21 -16.00
CA ILE A 288 -2.92 -6.29 -15.06
C ILE A 288 -3.12 -6.77 -13.63
N TYR A 289 -4.32 -7.21 -13.26
CA TYR A 289 -4.58 -7.72 -11.91
C TYR A 289 -3.70 -8.94 -11.59
N TRP A 290 -3.64 -9.91 -12.49
CA TRP A 290 -2.80 -11.10 -12.30
C TRP A 290 -1.33 -10.73 -12.20
N MET A 291 -0.82 -9.86 -13.08
CA MET A 291 0.57 -9.42 -13.06
C MET A 291 0.91 -8.68 -11.77
N ALA A 292 0.01 -7.82 -11.28
CA ALA A 292 0.20 -7.05 -10.05
C ALA A 292 0.27 -7.98 -8.81
N LEU A 293 -0.62 -8.98 -8.73
CA LEU A 293 -0.57 -9.97 -7.65
C LEU A 293 0.67 -10.86 -7.74
N GLN A 294 1.13 -11.22 -8.94
CA GLN A 294 2.38 -11.97 -9.10
C GLN A 294 3.60 -11.18 -8.65
N LYS A 295 3.67 -9.89 -9.02
CA LYS A 295 4.71 -8.99 -8.54
C LYS A 295 4.71 -8.92 -7.00
N LEU A 296 3.54 -8.71 -6.41
CA LEU A 296 3.39 -8.65 -4.96
C LEU A 296 3.74 -9.98 -4.26
N SER A 297 3.37 -11.12 -4.85
CA SER A 297 3.74 -12.47 -4.39
C SER A 297 5.26 -12.64 -4.36
N LEU A 298 5.95 -12.26 -5.43
CA LEU A 298 7.41 -12.38 -5.52
C LEU A 298 8.13 -11.47 -4.52
N GLN A 299 7.57 -10.28 -4.25
CA GLN A 299 8.15 -9.31 -3.32
C GLN A 299 7.91 -9.66 -1.84
N THR A 300 6.74 -10.22 -1.52
CA THR A 300 6.32 -10.54 -0.13
C THR A 300 6.49 -12.02 0.25
N GLU A 301 6.83 -12.86 -0.71
CA GLU A 301 6.79 -14.32 -0.63
C GLU A 301 5.38 -14.88 -0.36
N LEU A 302 4.31 -14.06 -0.33
CA LEU A 302 2.93 -14.51 -0.15
C LEU A 302 2.49 -15.41 -1.31
N ASN A 303 1.68 -16.44 -1.05
CA ASN A 303 1.13 -17.25 -2.13
C ASN A 303 0.09 -16.42 -2.88
N ILE A 304 -0.03 -16.63 -4.19
CA ILE A 304 -0.97 -15.86 -5.00
C ILE A 304 -2.42 -16.11 -4.57
N GLU A 305 -2.73 -17.34 -4.11
CA GLU A 305 -4.05 -17.70 -3.59
C GLU A 305 -4.46 -16.85 -2.38
N ASP A 306 -3.51 -16.62 -1.46
CA ASP A 306 -3.74 -15.80 -0.28
C ASP A 306 -3.95 -14.33 -0.70
N LEU A 307 -3.18 -13.85 -1.69
CA LEU A 307 -3.26 -12.46 -2.17
C LEU A 307 -4.60 -12.09 -2.80
N TYR A 308 -5.32 -13.03 -3.42
CA TYR A 308 -6.68 -12.77 -3.90
C TYR A 308 -7.64 -12.36 -2.76
N SER A 309 -7.40 -12.82 -1.53
CA SER A 309 -8.25 -12.46 -0.39
C SER A 309 -8.11 -10.99 0.05
N PHE A 310 -7.06 -10.28 -0.39
CA PHE A 310 -6.78 -8.89 -0.01
C PHE A 310 -7.50 -7.85 -0.86
N PHE A 311 -8.02 -8.22 -2.03
CA PHE A 311 -8.64 -7.27 -2.98
C PHE A 311 -9.98 -7.77 -3.51
N ASP A 312 -10.95 -6.87 -3.65
CA ASP A 312 -12.21 -7.18 -4.32
C ASP A 312 -12.03 -6.83 -5.80
N PHE A 313 -11.79 -7.85 -6.63
CA PHE A 313 -11.48 -7.64 -8.04
C PHE A 313 -12.74 -7.26 -8.83
N VAL A 314 -12.69 -6.11 -9.49
CA VAL A 314 -13.67 -5.63 -10.46
C VAL A 314 -13.03 -5.74 -11.83
N ASP A 315 -13.40 -6.79 -12.55
CA ASP A 315 -12.93 -7.08 -13.90
C ASP A 315 -13.54 -6.09 -14.89
N LEU A 316 -12.69 -5.27 -15.51
CA LEU A 316 -13.13 -4.28 -16.50
C LEU A 316 -12.88 -4.80 -17.91
N GLU A 317 -13.95 -4.90 -18.71
CA GLU A 317 -13.83 -5.28 -20.12
C GLU A 317 -13.22 -4.12 -20.93
N PRO A 318 -12.07 -4.34 -21.60
CA PRO A 318 -11.43 -3.30 -22.41
C PRO A 318 -12.31 -2.83 -23.56
N TYR A 319 -12.25 -1.53 -23.85
CA TYR A 319 -12.97 -0.83 -24.91
C TYR A 319 -14.51 -0.85 -24.75
N GLN A 320 -15.01 -1.22 -23.58
CA GLN A 320 -16.44 -1.20 -23.23
C GLN A 320 -16.69 -0.24 -22.07
N GLU A 321 -17.93 0.25 -21.96
CA GLU A 321 -18.37 0.98 -20.79
C GLU A 321 -18.62 0.00 -19.62
N ASN A 322 -17.89 0.20 -18.52
CA ASN A 322 -18.06 -0.56 -17.29
C ASN A 322 -18.64 0.38 -16.22
N ASP A 323 -19.85 0.07 -15.71
CA ASP A 323 -20.47 0.87 -14.65
C ASP A 323 -19.77 0.64 -13.30
N PHE A 324 -19.46 1.75 -12.65
CA PHE A 324 -18.90 1.78 -11.30
C PHE A 324 -19.57 2.89 -10.50
N TYR A 325 -20.68 2.55 -9.85
CA TYR A 325 -21.49 3.47 -9.02
C TYR A 325 -21.93 4.73 -9.78
N GLY A 326 -22.37 4.57 -11.04
CA GLY A 326 -22.84 5.66 -11.90
C GLY A 326 -21.74 6.45 -12.62
N MET A 327 -20.46 6.16 -12.36
CA MET A 327 -19.35 6.52 -13.24
C MET A 327 -19.13 5.40 -14.24
N GLN A 328 -18.88 5.71 -15.52
CA GLN A 328 -18.46 4.71 -16.50
C GLN A 328 -16.93 4.73 -16.62
N ILE A 329 -16.33 3.54 -16.65
CA ILE A 329 -14.89 3.34 -16.88
C ILE A 329 -14.72 2.59 -18.19
N ILE A 330 -13.92 3.15 -19.09
CA ILE A 330 -13.62 2.57 -20.40
C ILE A 330 -12.11 2.32 -20.45
N PRO A 331 -11.64 1.11 -20.09
CA PRO A 331 -10.22 0.77 -20.21
C PRO A 331 -9.80 0.65 -21.67
N HIS A 332 -8.56 0.98 -21.98
CA HIS A 332 -7.95 0.78 -23.29
C HIS A 332 -6.53 0.28 -23.12
N TYR A 333 -6.08 -0.63 -23.99
CA TYR A 333 -4.70 -1.08 -23.97
C TYR A 333 -3.80 -0.11 -24.73
N THR A 334 -2.66 0.25 -24.14
CA THR A 334 -1.61 1.02 -24.79
C THR A 334 -0.54 0.09 -25.40
N VAL A 335 0.48 0.65 -26.04
CA VAL A 335 1.61 -0.11 -26.58
C VAL A 335 2.83 0.15 -25.71
N HIS A 336 3.25 -0.87 -24.97
CA HIS A 336 4.36 -0.79 -24.01
C HIS A 336 5.10 -2.15 -23.92
N SER A 337 6.27 -2.17 -23.25
CA SER A 337 7.14 -3.35 -23.11
C SER A 337 6.44 -4.53 -22.42
N ILE A 338 5.46 -4.22 -21.57
CA ILE A 338 4.59 -5.16 -20.86
C ILE A 338 3.13 -4.71 -21.01
N PRO A 339 2.14 -5.62 -20.81
CA PRO A 339 0.72 -5.23 -20.82
C PRO A 339 0.47 -3.99 -19.95
N THR A 340 -0.14 -3.00 -20.56
CA THR A 340 -0.42 -1.69 -19.96
C THR A 340 -1.77 -1.22 -20.45
N ALA A 341 -2.57 -0.69 -19.52
CA ALA A 341 -3.88 -0.14 -19.82
C ALA A 341 -4.05 1.26 -19.22
N GLY A 342 -4.59 2.18 -20.02
CA GLY A 342 -5.17 3.41 -19.52
C GLY A 342 -6.69 3.28 -19.42
N ALA A 343 -7.35 4.36 -18.99
CA ALA A 343 -8.80 4.42 -18.95
C ALA A 343 -9.35 5.82 -19.19
N THR A 344 -10.54 5.85 -19.81
CA THR A 344 -11.42 7.01 -19.79
C THR A 344 -12.44 6.84 -18.67
N PHE A 345 -12.47 7.80 -17.75
CA PHE A 345 -13.47 7.91 -16.70
C PHE A 345 -14.50 8.94 -17.12
N GLN A 346 -15.79 8.62 -17.03
CA GLN A 346 -16.83 9.53 -17.46
C GLN A 346 -18.06 9.54 -16.56
N MET A 347 -18.64 10.71 -16.37
CA MET A 347 -19.85 10.90 -15.57
C MET A 347 -20.76 11.96 -16.19
N LYS A 348 -22.06 11.71 -16.15
CA LYS A 348 -23.07 12.64 -16.68
C LYS A 348 -23.55 13.59 -15.58
N SER A 349 -23.52 14.89 -15.84
CA SER A 349 -24.07 15.91 -14.93
C SER A 349 -24.63 17.09 -15.72
N GLY A 350 -25.80 17.62 -15.31
CA GLY A 350 -26.43 18.76 -15.99
C GLY A 350 -26.73 18.54 -17.47
N GLY A 351 -26.93 17.28 -17.90
CA GLY A 351 -27.13 16.92 -19.31
C GLY A 351 -25.84 16.83 -20.15
N ARG A 352 -24.68 17.21 -19.60
CA ARG A 352 -23.36 17.09 -20.24
C ARG A 352 -22.63 15.82 -19.76
N GLN A 353 -21.90 15.20 -20.68
CA GLN A 353 -20.95 14.14 -20.36
C GLN A 353 -19.61 14.76 -20.01
N HIS A 354 -19.09 14.47 -18.82
CA HIS A 354 -17.77 14.88 -18.38
C HIS A 354 -16.81 13.70 -18.46
N ARG A 355 -15.58 13.94 -18.92
CA ARG A 355 -14.59 12.90 -19.23
C ARG A 355 -13.20 13.29 -18.78
N ILE A 356 -12.56 12.39 -18.05
CA ILE A 356 -11.17 12.45 -17.62
C ILE A 356 -10.45 11.25 -18.22
N VAL A 357 -9.41 11.49 -19.00
CA VAL A 357 -8.65 10.43 -19.67
C VAL A 357 -7.30 10.28 -19.01
N PHE A 358 -6.99 9.07 -18.55
CA PHE A 358 -5.64 8.66 -18.21
C PHE A 358 -5.14 7.75 -19.32
N VAL A 359 -4.17 8.21 -20.12
CA VAL A 359 -3.72 7.45 -21.29
C VAL A 359 -2.97 6.19 -20.87
N GLY A 360 -2.21 6.26 -19.77
CA GLY A 360 -1.24 5.23 -19.37
C GLY A 360 0.05 5.31 -20.18
N ASP A 361 1.07 4.58 -19.74
CA ASP A 361 2.36 4.50 -20.42
C ASP A 361 2.17 3.97 -21.84
N ASN A 362 2.75 4.66 -22.81
CA ASN A 362 2.48 4.39 -24.21
C ASN A 362 3.67 4.77 -25.08
N LYS A 363 3.94 4.04 -26.17
CA LYS A 363 4.87 4.51 -27.20
C LYS A 363 4.33 5.72 -27.95
N SER A 364 5.23 6.46 -28.60
CA SER A 364 4.86 7.57 -29.50
C SER A 364 3.90 7.14 -30.61
N LEU A 365 3.01 8.03 -31.05
CA LEU A 365 2.04 7.72 -32.11
C LEU A 365 2.72 7.29 -33.42
N ASP A 366 3.88 7.86 -33.74
CA ASP A 366 4.67 7.50 -34.93
C ASP A 366 5.19 6.06 -34.85
N ASP A 367 5.72 5.64 -33.70
CA ASP A 367 6.18 4.26 -33.53
C ASP A 367 5.01 3.27 -33.60
N ILE A 368 3.87 3.60 -32.99
CA ILE A 368 2.68 2.74 -33.03
C ILE A 368 2.17 2.62 -34.47
N LYS A 369 2.23 3.71 -35.24
CA LYS A 369 1.89 3.70 -36.67
C LYS A 369 2.82 2.78 -37.45
N GLN A 370 4.12 2.80 -37.19
CA GLN A 370 5.07 1.86 -37.79
C GLN A 370 4.73 0.41 -37.41
N MET A 371 4.49 0.13 -36.13
CA MET A 371 4.10 -1.21 -35.67
C MET A 371 2.79 -1.69 -36.29
N ARG A 372 1.86 -0.77 -36.60
CA ARG A 372 0.64 -1.08 -37.35
C ARG A 372 0.93 -1.44 -38.80
N ASP A 373 1.77 -0.66 -39.47
CA ASP A 373 2.15 -0.89 -40.87
C ASP A 373 2.90 -2.22 -41.04
N GLU A 374 3.61 -2.67 -40.00
CA GLU A 374 4.27 -3.99 -39.92
C GLU A 374 3.32 -5.14 -39.47
N GLY A 375 2.05 -4.84 -39.15
CA GLY A 375 1.05 -5.82 -38.75
C GLY A 375 1.16 -6.33 -37.30
N ILE A 376 1.97 -5.68 -36.47
CA ILE A 376 2.14 -6.00 -35.04
C ILE A 376 0.99 -5.42 -34.22
N VAL A 377 0.63 -4.16 -34.48
CA VAL A 377 -0.51 -3.47 -33.87
C VAL A 377 -1.69 -3.49 -34.83
N SER A 378 -2.88 -3.85 -34.36
CA SER A 378 -4.09 -3.80 -35.20
C SER A 378 -4.50 -2.36 -35.53
N ALA A 379 -5.05 -2.12 -36.72
CA ALA A 379 -5.61 -0.82 -37.11
C ALA A 379 -6.62 -0.29 -36.09
N GLU A 380 -7.54 -1.14 -35.61
CA GLU A 380 -8.52 -0.81 -34.56
C GLU A 380 -7.87 -0.22 -33.30
N LYS A 381 -6.80 -0.85 -32.80
CA LYS A 381 -6.07 -0.37 -31.62
C LYS A 381 -5.36 0.96 -31.90
N TYR A 382 -4.70 1.10 -33.05
CA TYR A 382 -4.05 2.36 -33.44
C TYR A 382 -5.06 3.50 -33.54
N ASP A 383 -6.17 3.29 -34.23
CA ASP A 383 -7.22 4.29 -34.41
C ASP A 383 -7.85 4.69 -33.06
N HIS A 384 -8.02 3.73 -32.15
CA HIS A 384 -8.48 4.01 -30.80
C HIS A 384 -7.49 4.90 -30.03
N ILE A 385 -6.20 4.52 -29.97
CA ILE A 385 -5.16 5.30 -29.30
C ILE A 385 -5.06 6.71 -29.90
N LEU A 386 -5.05 6.83 -31.23
CA LEU A 386 -5.04 8.10 -31.93
C LEU A 386 -6.25 8.96 -31.52
N SER A 387 -7.43 8.36 -31.43
CA SER A 387 -8.65 9.08 -31.04
C SER A 387 -8.62 9.64 -29.61
N LEU A 388 -7.80 9.09 -28.71
CA LEU A 388 -7.62 9.63 -27.36
C LEU A 388 -6.96 11.01 -27.40
N TYR A 389 -6.17 11.32 -28.41
CA TYR A 389 -5.51 12.63 -28.50
C TYR A 389 -6.41 13.68 -29.17
N HIS A 390 -7.29 13.26 -30.10
CA HIS A 390 -8.09 14.16 -30.94
C HIS A 390 -9.59 14.23 -30.57
N GLN A 391 -10.01 13.67 -29.44
CA GLN A 391 -11.37 13.86 -28.94
C GLN A 391 -11.43 14.94 -27.86
N PRO A 392 -12.56 15.66 -27.72
CA PRO A 392 -12.71 16.69 -26.70
C PRO A 392 -13.00 16.08 -25.33
N TYR A 393 -12.03 16.15 -24.41
CA TYR A 393 -12.19 15.77 -23.01
C TYR A 393 -12.11 17.01 -22.09
N ASP A 394 -12.63 16.89 -20.86
CA ASP A 394 -12.42 17.94 -19.87
C ASP A 394 -10.95 17.99 -19.45
N ILE A 395 -10.33 16.81 -19.29
CA ILE A 395 -8.91 16.65 -18.94
C ILE A 395 -8.35 15.37 -19.58
N ILE A 396 -7.15 15.46 -20.14
CA ILE A 396 -6.33 14.30 -20.53
C ILE A 396 -4.98 14.32 -19.81
N PHE A 397 -4.56 13.14 -19.33
CA PHE A 397 -3.25 12.87 -18.76
C PHE A 397 -2.46 11.95 -19.70
N PRO A 398 -1.77 12.53 -20.71
CA PRO A 398 -0.93 11.75 -21.61
C PRO A 398 0.42 11.40 -20.98
N ASP A 399 1.00 10.29 -21.43
CA ASP A 399 2.40 9.96 -21.15
C ASP A 399 3.32 10.93 -21.91
N GLY A 400 4.08 11.73 -21.17
CA GLY A 400 5.06 12.65 -21.71
C GLY A 400 6.49 12.16 -21.61
N GLY A 401 6.73 10.96 -21.06
CA GLY A 401 8.07 10.44 -20.84
C GLY A 401 8.88 10.42 -22.14
N MET A 402 10.09 10.99 -22.14
CA MET A 402 10.96 10.94 -23.32
C MET A 402 11.80 9.66 -23.27
N GLY A 403 11.69 8.78 -24.27
CA GLY A 403 12.50 7.57 -24.34
C GLY A 403 11.96 6.51 -25.32
N ILE A 404 12.66 5.39 -25.44
CA ILE A 404 12.31 4.30 -26.38
C ILE A 404 10.94 3.67 -26.05
N LEU A 405 10.49 3.75 -24.79
CA LEU A 405 9.30 3.05 -24.28
C LEU A 405 8.11 3.96 -23.92
N HIS A 406 8.26 5.28 -24.09
CA HIS A 406 7.29 6.29 -23.64
C HIS A 406 6.83 7.22 -24.79
N GLY A 407 5.84 8.05 -24.49
CA GLY A 407 5.14 8.88 -25.46
C GLY A 407 5.94 10.07 -25.97
N ASN A 408 5.42 10.79 -26.96
CA ASN A 408 6.00 12.06 -27.37
C ASN A 408 5.03 13.20 -26.99
N PRO A 409 5.46 14.24 -26.26
CA PRO A 409 4.59 15.38 -25.96
C PRO A 409 3.96 16.03 -27.21
N ARG A 410 4.62 15.90 -28.37
CA ARG A 410 4.11 16.37 -29.67
C ARG A 410 2.81 15.70 -30.10
N ASP A 411 2.56 14.48 -29.63
CA ASP A 411 1.34 13.72 -29.92
C ASP A 411 0.08 14.43 -29.39
N SER A 412 0.22 15.35 -28.43
CA SER A 412 -0.90 16.11 -27.84
C SER A 412 -1.01 17.56 -28.34
N ILE A 413 -0.18 18.02 -29.28
CA ILE A 413 -0.21 19.41 -29.82
C ILE A 413 -1.58 19.75 -30.39
N GLU A 414 -2.16 18.81 -31.13
CA GLU A 414 -3.45 18.96 -31.80
C GLU A 414 -4.60 18.43 -30.94
N SER A 415 -4.43 18.38 -29.62
CA SER A 415 -5.49 17.86 -28.75
C SER A 415 -6.65 18.83 -28.62
N ASP A 416 -7.86 18.31 -28.83
CA ASP A 416 -9.12 19.04 -28.65
C ASP A 416 -9.57 19.09 -27.17
N SER A 417 -8.75 18.57 -26.24
CA SER A 417 -9.07 18.55 -24.82
C SER A 417 -8.93 19.92 -24.17
N SER A 418 -9.83 20.22 -23.23
CA SER A 418 -9.82 21.51 -22.50
C SER A 418 -8.56 21.69 -21.64
N LYS A 419 -7.97 20.58 -21.15
CA LYS A 419 -6.72 20.57 -20.39
C LYS A 419 -5.90 19.34 -20.76
N VAL A 420 -4.62 19.57 -21.03
CA VAL A 420 -3.61 18.52 -21.22
C VAL A 420 -2.60 18.60 -20.08
N VAL A 421 -2.46 17.50 -19.32
CA VAL A 421 -1.64 17.43 -18.10
C VAL A 421 -0.63 16.28 -18.20
N PHE A 422 0.61 16.58 -18.59
CA PHE A 422 1.62 15.55 -18.83
C PHE A 422 2.11 14.85 -17.57
N MET A 423 2.24 13.52 -17.67
CA MET A 423 2.94 12.65 -16.73
C MET A 423 4.38 12.36 -17.22
N HIS A 424 5.26 11.88 -16.33
CA HIS A 424 6.65 11.44 -16.62
C HIS A 424 7.61 12.49 -17.18
N LEU A 425 7.29 13.78 -17.06
CA LEU A 425 8.18 14.87 -17.49
C LEU A 425 8.87 15.56 -16.31
N GLU A 426 10.18 15.78 -16.45
CA GLU A 426 10.93 16.61 -15.51
C GLU A 426 10.63 18.09 -15.70
N ASN A 427 10.61 18.54 -16.94
CA ASN A 427 10.23 19.89 -17.34
C ASN A 427 9.52 19.79 -18.70
N LEU A 428 8.56 20.67 -18.94
CA LEU A 428 8.05 20.85 -20.29
C LEU A 428 9.16 21.51 -21.13
N PRO A 429 9.41 21.01 -22.36
CA PRO A 429 10.17 21.77 -23.34
C PRO A 429 9.62 23.20 -23.47
N SER A 430 10.49 24.18 -23.65
CA SER A 430 10.11 25.60 -23.72
C SER A 430 9.07 25.90 -24.82
N GLU A 431 9.08 25.12 -25.91
CA GLU A 431 8.09 25.20 -26.99
C GLU A 431 6.66 24.82 -26.55
N PHE A 432 6.51 24.12 -25.43
CA PHE A 432 5.23 23.72 -24.85
C PHE A 432 4.88 24.46 -23.56
N ASP A 433 5.79 25.33 -23.09
CA ASP A 433 5.54 26.15 -21.92
C ASP A 433 4.40 27.13 -22.23
N ALA A 434 3.51 27.34 -21.26
CA ALA A 434 2.21 28.02 -21.40
C ALA A 434 1.13 27.34 -22.29
N THR A 435 1.44 26.26 -23.04
CA THR A 435 0.43 25.48 -23.79
C THR A 435 -0.12 24.33 -22.95
N PHE A 436 0.74 23.65 -22.20
CA PHE A 436 0.38 22.46 -21.42
C PHE A 436 0.67 22.60 -19.94
N SER A 437 0.01 21.76 -19.15
CA SER A 437 0.31 21.62 -17.74
C SER A 437 1.14 20.37 -17.49
N MET A 438 1.96 20.40 -16.44
CA MET A 438 2.57 19.20 -15.87
C MET A 438 1.77 18.72 -14.67
N ALA A 439 1.68 17.39 -14.53
CA ALA A 439 1.31 16.76 -13.28
C ALA A 439 2.37 17.08 -12.21
N ARG A 440 1.94 17.77 -11.15
CA ARG A 440 2.78 18.08 -9.99
C ARG A 440 1.98 17.77 -8.74
N ALA A 441 2.63 17.14 -7.77
CA ALA A 441 2.04 16.79 -6.48
C ALA A 441 1.31 18.00 -5.87
N GLY A 442 0.06 17.79 -5.45
CA GLY A 442 -0.79 18.82 -4.85
C GLY A 442 -1.62 19.65 -5.83
N LYS A 443 -1.43 19.50 -7.16
CA LYS A 443 -2.38 20.07 -8.13
C LYS A 443 -3.71 19.34 -8.05
N ARG A 444 -4.81 20.09 -8.13
CA ARG A 444 -6.18 19.58 -8.08
C ARG A 444 -6.96 20.12 -9.27
N TYR A 445 -7.75 19.26 -9.91
CA TYR A 445 -8.57 19.61 -11.06
C TYR A 445 -10.01 19.16 -10.83
N ALA A 446 -10.87 20.12 -10.52
CA ALA A 446 -12.29 19.89 -10.42
C ALA A 446 -12.91 19.87 -11.83
N VAL A 447 -13.72 18.85 -12.11
CA VAL A 447 -14.51 18.74 -13.35
C VAL A 447 -15.99 18.98 -13.06
N ILE A 448 -16.50 18.35 -12.00
CA ILE A 448 -17.80 18.65 -11.40
C ILE A 448 -17.54 18.98 -9.92
N ASP A 449 -17.73 20.27 -9.59
CA ASP A 449 -17.57 20.80 -8.24
C ASP A 449 -18.79 21.61 -7.84
N ASP A 450 -19.58 21.04 -6.95
CA ASP A 450 -20.73 21.66 -6.33
C ASP A 450 -20.54 21.61 -4.82
N GLN A 451 -20.00 22.69 -4.23
CA GLN A 451 -19.67 22.78 -2.79
C GLN A 451 -20.79 22.28 -1.86
N TYR A 452 -22.05 22.45 -2.26
CA TYR A 452 -23.21 21.94 -1.54
C TYR A 452 -23.22 20.41 -1.40
N HIS A 453 -22.83 19.67 -2.44
CA HIS A 453 -22.77 18.20 -2.41
C HIS A 453 -21.59 17.71 -1.56
N SER A 454 -20.48 18.44 -1.53
CA SER A 454 -19.33 18.09 -0.70
C SER A 454 -19.69 18.02 0.79
N ILE A 455 -20.53 18.94 1.29
CA ILE A 455 -21.01 18.92 2.68
C ILE A 455 -22.00 17.77 2.91
N GLN A 456 -22.92 17.54 1.97
CA GLN A 456 -23.85 16.41 2.06
C GLN A 456 -23.13 15.06 2.10
N ALA A 457 -22.07 14.91 1.30
CA ALA A 457 -21.23 13.72 1.30
C ALA A 457 -20.55 13.50 2.66
N LEU A 458 -20.10 14.57 3.33
CA LEU A 458 -19.55 14.47 4.69
C LEU A 458 -20.59 13.99 5.72
N LEU A 459 -21.84 14.44 5.61
CA LEU A 459 -22.93 13.96 6.46
C LEU A 459 -23.25 12.48 6.19
N VAL A 460 -23.28 12.06 4.93
CA VAL A 460 -23.44 10.64 4.57
C VAL A 460 -22.30 9.81 5.15
N LYS A 461 -21.06 10.29 5.08
CA LYS A 461 -19.89 9.63 5.68
C LYS A 461 -20.04 9.49 7.20
N ALA A 462 -20.46 10.56 7.88
CA ALA A 462 -20.72 10.50 9.33
C ALA A 462 -21.76 9.44 9.68
N MET A 463 -22.87 9.37 8.92
CA MET A 463 -23.91 8.37 9.11
C MET A 463 -23.40 6.93 8.90
N LEU A 464 -22.61 6.70 7.84
CA LEU A 464 -22.01 5.39 7.58
C LEU A 464 -21.04 4.97 8.70
N ILE A 465 -20.22 5.91 9.20
CA ILE A 465 -19.32 5.66 10.32
C ILE A 465 -20.11 5.27 11.58
N LEU A 466 -21.22 5.97 11.88
CA LEU A 466 -22.10 5.64 13.00
C LEU A 466 -22.70 4.24 12.86
N GLN A 467 -23.22 3.89 11.68
CA GLN A 467 -23.79 2.55 11.43
C GLN A 467 -22.76 1.44 11.59
N ASN A 468 -21.52 1.67 11.14
CA ASN A 468 -20.42 0.71 11.27
C ASN A 468 -19.97 0.52 12.73
N HIS A 469 -19.91 1.60 13.53
CA HIS A 469 -19.53 1.52 14.94
C HIS A 469 -20.64 0.92 15.82
N PHE A 470 -21.89 1.20 15.48
CA PHE A 470 -23.07 0.83 16.25
C PHE A 470 -24.03 0.01 15.40
N HIS A 471 -23.62 -1.22 15.10
CA HIS A 471 -24.48 -2.19 14.41
C HIS A 471 -25.85 -2.28 15.09
N GLY A 472 -26.90 -2.13 14.28
CA GLY A 472 -28.29 -2.13 14.75
C GLY A 472 -28.72 -0.86 15.49
N ILE A 473 -28.01 0.27 15.35
CA ILE A 473 -28.51 1.57 15.81
C ILE A 473 -29.90 1.82 15.22
N SER A 474 -30.84 2.26 16.05
CA SER A 474 -32.19 2.55 15.57
C SER A 474 -32.20 3.80 14.69
N ASP A 475 -33.05 3.79 13.65
CA ASP A 475 -33.19 4.93 12.72
C ASP A 475 -33.51 6.24 13.44
N ARG A 476 -34.27 6.16 14.55
CA ARG A 476 -34.61 7.33 15.37
C ARG A 476 -33.38 7.93 16.05
N TRP A 477 -32.52 7.10 16.62
CA TRP A 477 -31.28 7.58 17.27
C TRP A 477 -30.25 8.04 16.23
N ALA A 478 -30.11 7.31 15.12
CA ALA A 478 -29.27 7.75 14.01
C ALA A 478 -29.72 9.14 13.51
N ALA A 479 -31.01 9.35 13.25
CA ALA A 479 -31.55 10.63 12.84
C ALA A 479 -31.36 11.73 13.89
N ALA A 480 -31.57 11.42 15.18
CA ALA A 480 -31.37 12.37 16.28
C ALA A 480 -29.91 12.84 16.36
N LEU A 481 -28.94 11.92 16.24
CA LEU A 481 -27.53 12.26 16.20
C LEU A 481 -27.19 13.10 14.96
N MET A 482 -27.69 12.70 13.79
CA MET A 482 -27.41 13.40 12.53
C MET A 482 -27.96 14.84 12.49
N ASN A 483 -29.07 15.13 13.17
CA ASN A 483 -29.67 16.48 13.20
C ASN A 483 -28.85 17.50 13.99
N GLU A 484 -27.97 17.05 14.90
CA GLU A 484 -27.15 17.92 15.75
C GLU A 484 -25.70 18.06 15.23
N ILE A 485 -25.35 17.39 14.13
CA ILE A 485 -23.99 17.37 13.61
C ILE A 485 -23.57 18.75 13.12
N ARG A 486 -22.34 19.13 13.49
CA ARG A 486 -21.63 20.27 12.91
C ARG A 486 -20.34 19.82 12.26
N ILE A 487 -20.10 20.28 11.04
CA ILE A 487 -18.83 20.05 10.35
C ILE A 487 -17.83 21.14 10.78
N GLU A 488 -16.67 20.71 11.26
CA GLU A 488 -15.59 21.58 11.70
C GLU A 488 -14.29 21.23 10.96
N HIS A 489 -13.48 22.24 10.71
CA HIS A 489 -12.23 22.13 9.95
C HIS A 489 -11.07 22.62 10.79
N TYR A 490 -10.00 21.85 10.82
CA TYR A 490 -8.79 22.18 11.55
C TYR A 490 -7.57 22.02 10.64
N ASN A 491 -6.63 22.94 10.77
CA ASN A 491 -5.35 22.86 10.10
C ASN A 491 -4.44 21.87 10.84
N SER A 492 -3.44 21.34 10.14
CA SER A 492 -2.40 20.53 10.81
C SER A 492 -1.73 21.35 11.92
N GLY A 493 -1.58 20.71 13.09
CA GLY A 493 -1.04 21.31 14.32
C GLY A 493 -2.08 21.97 15.24
N ASP A 494 -3.33 22.18 14.78
CA ASP A 494 -4.36 22.78 15.62
C ASP A 494 -4.74 21.84 16.78
N VAL A 495 -4.86 22.42 17.99
CA VAL A 495 -5.33 21.70 19.18
C VAL A 495 -6.86 21.69 19.20
N ILE A 496 -7.45 20.51 19.07
CA ILE A 496 -8.90 20.28 19.01
C ILE A 496 -9.46 20.11 20.44
N MET A 497 -8.77 19.34 21.28
CA MET A 497 -9.08 19.16 22.70
C MET A 497 -7.79 19.23 23.52
N LYS A 498 -7.90 19.63 24.79
CA LYS A 498 -6.75 19.69 25.70
C LYS A 498 -6.99 18.84 26.95
N GLN A 499 -5.97 18.08 27.33
CA GLN A 499 -5.95 17.30 28.57
C GLN A 499 -6.20 18.18 29.79
N GLY A 500 -7.01 17.69 30.73
CA GLY A 500 -7.36 18.39 31.97
C GLY A 500 -8.32 19.57 31.79
N GLU A 501 -8.69 19.96 30.56
CA GLU A 501 -9.75 20.95 30.38
C GLU A 501 -11.11 20.35 30.71
N GLU A 502 -11.97 21.18 31.30
CA GLU A 502 -13.37 20.83 31.51
C GLU A 502 -14.03 20.52 30.16
N ASN A 503 -14.83 19.46 30.17
CA ASN A 503 -15.46 18.95 28.98
C ASN A 503 -16.50 19.95 28.45
N LYS A 504 -16.23 20.48 27.24
CA LYS A 504 -17.10 21.44 26.53
C LYS A 504 -18.38 20.81 25.95
N GLY A 505 -18.65 19.53 26.23
CA GLY A 505 -19.89 18.85 25.84
C GLY A 505 -19.92 18.37 24.39
N LEU A 506 -18.76 18.12 23.77
CA LEU A 506 -18.65 17.68 22.38
C LEU A 506 -17.84 16.40 22.25
N ILE A 507 -18.24 15.55 21.30
CA ILE A 507 -17.40 14.48 20.76
C ILE A 507 -17.20 14.72 19.26
N PHE A 508 -16.20 14.09 18.66
CA PHE A 508 -15.96 14.25 17.23
C PHE A 508 -15.80 12.91 16.53
N ILE A 509 -16.38 12.81 15.34
CA ILE A 509 -16.08 11.78 14.35
C ILE A 509 -15.07 12.36 13.36
N ILE A 510 -13.96 11.68 13.12
CA ILE A 510 -12.98 12.10 12.12
C ILE A 510 -13.48 11.70 10.74
N LEU A 511 -13.77 12.67 9.87
CA LEU A 511 -14.26 12.40 8.51
C LEU A 511 -13.13 12.35 7.48
N THR A 512 -12.09 13.16 7.68
CA THR A 512 -10.90 13.21 6.81
C THR A 512 -9.64 13.44 7.64
N GLY A 513 -8.50 12.95 7.14
CA GLY A 513 -7.18 13.17 7.74
C GLY A 513 -6.92 12.34 9.01
N LYS A 514 -5.98 12.81 9.84
CA LYS A 514 -5.53 12.14 11.07
C LYS A 514 -5.40 13.09 12.25
N CYS A 515 -5.65 12.60 13.46
CA CYS A 515 -5.43 13.31 14.71
C CYS A 515 -4.45 12.54 15.61
N SER A 516 -3.54 13.24 16.27
CA SER A 516 -2.66 12.73 17.32
C SER A 516 -3.33 12.83 18.68
N VAL A 517 -3.29 11.74 19.47
CA VAL A 517 -3.68 11.73 20.87
C VAL A 517 -2.44 11.96 21.72
N MET A 518 -2.38 13.12 22.38
CA MET A 518 -1.22 13.56 23.15
C MET A 518 -1.52 13.50 24.65
N PHE A 519 -0.68 12.83 25.42
CA PHE A 519 -0.77 12.74 26.87
C PHE A 519 0.47 13.33 27.53
N HIS A 520 0.27 14.16 28.54
CA HIS A 520 1.32 14.71 29.39
C HIS A 520 1.25 14.06 30.77
N ASP A 521 2.30 13.34 31.16
CA ASP A 521 2.38 12.62 32.44
C ASP A 521 2.85 13.49 33.62
N GLY A 522 3.20 14.75 33.34
CA GLY A 522 3.75 15.72 34.31
C GLY A 522 5.21 16.05 34.03
N GLU A 523 5.93 15.17 33.32
CA GLU A 523 7.33 15.36 32.94
C GLU A 523 7.51 15.50 31.43
N SER A 524 6.77 14.70 30.65
CA SER A 524 6.94 14.60 29.20
C SER A 524 5.61 14.52 28.46
N LEU A 525 5.56 15.17 27.29
CA LEU A 525 4.47 15.01 26.34
C LEU A 525 4.75 13.79 25.44
N LYS A 526 3.80 12.87 25.37
CA LYS A 526 3.89 11.64 24.58
C LYS A 526 2.71 11.55 23.61
N GLU A 527 2.98 11.21 22.35
CA GLU A 527 1.94 10.76 21.43
C GLU A 527 1.62 9.30 21.78
N VAL A 528 0.40 9.05 22.27
CA VAL A 528 -0.01 7.73 22.75
C VAL A 528 -0.82 6.95 21.71
N ALA A 529 -1.39 7.64 20.73
CA ALA A 529 -2.11 7.04 19.60
C ALA A 529 -2.25 8.03 18.44
N VAL A 530 -2.47 7.51 17.24
CA VAL A 530 -2.92 8.28 16.06
C VAL A 530 -4.28 7.75 15.64
N LYS A 531 -5.22 8.67 15.44
CA LYS A 531 -6.61 8.42 15.02
C LYS A 531 -6.79 8.85 13.57
N GLU A 532 -7.55 8.10 12.80
CA GLU A 532 -7.73 8.33 11.37
C GLU A 532 -9.21 8.57 11.01
N ALA A 533 -9.46 8.93 9.75
CA ALA A 533 -10.81 9.01 9.21
C ALA A 533 -11.60 7.70 9.47
N GLY A 534 -12.73 7.84 10.15
CA GLY A 534 -13.54 6.74 10.67
C GLY A 534 -13.58 6.69 12.19
N ASP A 535 -12.55 7.14 12.90
CA ASP A 535 -12.48 7.05 14.36
C ASP A 535 -13.34 8.12 15.06
N ILE A 536 -13.71 7.84 16.31
CA ILE A 536 -14.40 8.76 17.22
C ILE A 536 -13.43 9.18 18.33
N VAL A 537 -13.43 10.47 18.68
CA VAL A 537 -12.60 11.04 19.74
C VAL A 537 -13.41 11.87 20.74
N GLY A 538 -12.99 11.82 22.01
CA GLY A 538 -13.63 12.52 23.13
C GLY A 538 -14.80 11.78 23.77
N GLU A 539 -15.19 10.66 23.21
CA GLU A 539 -16.28 9.78 23.64
C GLU A 539 -16.03 9.13 25.01
N MET A 540 -14.77 8.94 25.41
CA MET A 540 -14.42 8.35 26.71
C MET A 540 -14.93 9.18 27.88
N ALA A 541 -14.81 10.51 27.80
CA ALA A 541 -15.27 11.41 28.85
C ALA A 541 -16.79 11.33 29.01
N ALA A 542 -17.51 11.22 27.89
CA ALA A 542 -18.96 11.04 27.85
C ALA A 542 -19.39 9.73 28.51
N VAL A 543 -18.80 8.61 28.12
CA VAL A 543 -19.19 7.28 28.60
C VAL A 543 -18.86 7.09 30.08
N ASN A 544 -17.72 7.63 30.53
CA ASN A 544 -17.29 7.52 31.93
C ASN A 544 -17.79 8.68 32.81
N GLN A 545 -18.59 9.60 32.25
CA GLN A 545 -19.06 10.83 32.93
C GLN A 545 -17.93 11.62 33.60
N GLN A 546 -16.78 11.71 32.94
CA GLN A 546 -15.64 12.48 33.43
C GLN A 546 -15.82 13.95 33.11
N LYS A 547 -15.53 14.80 34.10
CA LYS A 547 -15.60 16.26 33.93
C LYS A 547 -14.47 16.82 33.08
N GLU A 548 -13.31 16.15 33.06
CA GLU A 548 -12.10 16.61 32.40
C GLU A 548 -11.68 15.65 31.29
N ARG A 549 -10.97 16.17 30.28
CA ARG A 549 -10.41 15.35 29.20
C ARG A 549 -9.18 14.57 29.66
N SER A 550 -9.12 13.29 29.33
CA SER A 550 -8.01 12.39 29.66
C SER A 550 -6.74 12.65 28.84
N ALA A 551 -6.87 13.21 27.64
CA ALA A 551 -5.76 13.49 26.73
C ALA A 551 -6.09 14.71 25.84
N SER A 552 -5.06 15.28 25.22
CA SER A 552 -5.21 16.30 24.18
C SER A 552 -5.39 15.63 22.81
N ILE A 553 -6.16 16.24 21.93
CA ILE A 553 -6.34 15.83 20.54
C ILE A 553 -5.80 16.94 19.66
N VAL A 554 -4.84 16.62 18.80
CA VAL A 554 -4.17 17.57 17.89
C VAL A 554 -4.33 17.09 16.47
N ALA A 555 -4.64 17.98 15.53
CA ALA A 555 -4.71 17.66 14.12
C ALA A 555 -3.31 17.27 13.61
N HIS A 556 -3.11 15.99 13.25
CA HIS A 556 -1.83 15.50 12.72
C HIS A 556 -1.64 15.93 11.27
N THR A 557 -2.68 15.71 10.48
CA THR A 557 -2.85 16.32 9.15
C THR A 557 -3.98 17.35 9.22
N PRO A 558 -4.27 18.12 8.15
CA PRO A 558 -5.51 18.87 8.13
C PRO A 558 -6.72 17.92 8.19
N VAL A 559 -7.67 18.21 9.07
CA VAL A 559 -8.81 17.32 9.35
C VAL A 559 -10.15 18.02 9.18
N THR A 560 -11.12 17.24 8.73
CA THR A 560 -12.54 17.60 8.80
C THR A 560 -13.20 16.69 9.81
N LEU A 561 -13.84 17.28 10.81
CA LEU A 561 -14.49 16.58 11.92
C LEU A 561 -15.99 16.83 11.88
N CYS A 562 -16.73 15.83 12.36
CA CYS A 562 -18.16 15.93 12.65
C CYS A 562 -18.31 16.01 14.18
N ALA A 563 -18.63 17.21 14.69
CA ALA A 563 -18.91 17.45 16.09
C ALA A 563 -20.34 17.02 16.44
N ILE A 564 -20.50 16.32 17.56
CA ILE A 564 -21.78 15.83 18.09
C ILE A 564 -21.89 16.25 19.55
N ASP A 565 -23.08 16.70 19.97
CA ASP A 565 -23.37 16.98 21.37
C ASP A 565 -23.26 15.73 22.24
N GLU A 566 -22.46 15.84 23.29
CA GLU A 566 -22.18 14.74 24.20
C GLU A 566 -23.40 14.24 24.97
N ARG A 567 -24.34 15.12 25.31
CA ARG A 567 -25.53 14.72 26.08
C ARG A 567 -26.45 13.88 25.20
N THR A 568 -26.62 14.27 23.94
CA THR A 568 -27.37 13.48 22.95
C THR A 568 -26.70 12.14 22.71
N TRP A 569 -25.37 12.13 22.54
CA TRP A 569 -24.60 10.89 22.42
C TRP A 569 -24.76 9.95 23.62
N TYR A 570 -24.59 10.49 24.82
CA TYR A 570 -24.74 9.73 26.06
C TYR A 570 -26.16 9.16 26.22
N SER A 571 -27.18 9.97 25.92
CA SER A 571 -28.59 9.55 25.98
C SER A 571 -28.88 8.40 25.02
N PHE A 572 -28.31 8.44 23.81
CA PHE A 572 -28.35 7.34 22.85
C PHE A 572 -27.76 6.05 23.45
N LEU A 573 -26.54 6.13 23.99
CA LEU A 573 -25.85 4.97 24.53
C LEU A 573 -26.59 4.35 25.72
N VAL A 574 -27.22 5.16 26.57
CA VAL A 574 -28.05 4.68 27.68
C VAL A 574 -29.32 4.01 27.15
N ALA A 575 -30.03 4.66 26.24
CA ALA A 575 -31.30 4.17 25.71
C ALA A 575 -31.15 2.84 24.95
N GLU A 576 -30.04 2.64 24.25
CA GLU A 576 -29.74 1.39 23.55
C GLU A 576 -28.86 0.41 24.36
N ASN A 577 -28.63 0.69 25.65
CA ASN A 577 -27.85 -0.17 26.57
C ASN A 577 -26.44 -0.52 26.07
N ARG A 578 -25.72 0.47 25.52
CA ARG A 578 -24.41 0.30 24.88
C ARG A 578 -23.23 0.66 25.78
N ILE A 579 -23.46 1.35 26.90
CA ILE A 579 -22.40 1.79 27.83
C ILE A 579 -21.52 0.62 28.30
N GLY A 580 -22.13 -0.46 28.80
CA GLY A 580 -21.39 -1.62 29.30
C GLY A 580 -20.60 -2.33 28.20
N GLN A 581 -21.14 -2.41 26.99
CA GLN A 581 -20.45 -2.97 25.83
C GLN A 581 -19.19 -2.15 25.50
N MET A 582 -19.29 -0.81 25.47
CA MET A 582 -18.15 0.08 25.20
C MET A 582 -17.08 -0.03 26.28
N GLN A 583 -17.47 0.00 27.56
CA GLN A 583 -16.52 -0.15 28.67
C GLN A 583 -15.78 -1.49 28.62
N SER A 584 -16.49 -2.58 28.32
CA SER A 584 -15.86 -3.90 28.17
C SER A 584 -14.90 -3.95 26.97
N MET A 585 -15.30 -3.38 25.83
CA MET A 585 -14.46 -3.29 24.63
C MET A 585 -13.17 -2.52 24.92
N TRP A 586 -13.26 -1.34 25.53
CA TRP A 586 -12.08 -0.54 25.87
C TRP A 586 -11.16 -1.22 26.85
N LYS A 587 -11.71 -1.91 27.87
CA LYS A 587 -10.91 -2.70 28.80
C LYS A 587 -10.13 -3.80 28.06
N ASN A 588 -10.77 -4.50 27.12
CA ASN A 588 -10.11 -5.53 26.32
C ASN A 588 -9.03 -4.91 25.42
N ARG A 589 -9.39 -3.85 24.67
CA ARG A 589 -8.48 -3.13 23.78
C ARG A 589 -7.24 -2.61 24.52
N SER A 590 -7.43 -1.95 25.66
CA SER A 590 -6.31 -1.38 26.43
C SER A 590 -5.35 -2.44 26.95
N GLU A 591 -5.80 -3.68 27.18
CA GLU A 591 -4.90 -4.78 27.54
C GLU A 591 -4.17 -5.33 26.30
N MET A 592 -4.84 -5.40 25.14
CA MET A 592 -4.23 -5.81 23.88
C MET A 592 -3.11 -4.86 23.45
N GLU A 593 -3.38 -3.55 23.46
CA GLU A 593 -2.48 -2.49 22.95
C GLU A 593 -1.16 -2.34 23.72
N LYS A 594 -1.03 -2.97 24.90
CA LYS A 594 0.22 -3.01 25.66
C LYS A 594 1.31 -3.82 24.95
N ASN A 595 0.94 -4.74 24.05
CA ASN A 595 1.85 -5.69 23.46
C ASN A 595 1.73 -5.72 21.93
N ALA A 596 2.83 -6.07 21.27
CA ALA A 596 2.81 -6.35 19.84
C ALA A 596 2.00 -7.65 19.57
N PRO A 597 1.32 -7.77 18.42
CA PRO A 597 1.24 -6.79 17.34
C PRO A 597 0.22 -5.66 17.56
N PHE A 598 -0.68 -5.77 18.53
CA PHE A 598 -1.84 -4.88 18.68
C PHE A 598 -1.46 -3.43 18.97
N SER A 599 -0.31 -3.20 19.61
CA SER A 599 0.26 -1.86 19.80
C SER A 599 0.59 -1.13 18.50
N ARG A 600 0.62 -1.83 17.35
CA ARG A 600 0.90 -1.29 16.02
C ARG A 600 -0.33 -1.23 15.12
N PHE A 601 -1.41 -1.91 15.49
CA PHE A 601 -2.66 -1.82 14.75
C PHE A 601 -3.44 -0.58 15.17
N SER A 602 -4.29 -0.09 14.26
CA SER A 602 -5.21 0.98 14.58
C SER A 602 -6.26 0.52 15.59
N ASP A 603 -6.81 1.47 16.35
CA ASP A 603 -7.95 1.22 17.23
C ASP A 603 -9.11 0.56 16.50
N PHE A 604 -9.38 0.94 15.25
CA PHE A 604 -10.43 0.31 14.43
C PHE A 604 -10.23 -1.20 14.28
N VAL A 605 -9.00 -1.65 14.05
CA VAL A 605 -8.67 -3.09 13.94
C VAL A 605 -8.80 -3.77 15.29
N ASN A 606 -8.24 -3.16 16.34
CA ASN A 606 -8.30 -3.71 17.69
C ASN A 606 -9.73 -3.79 18.22
N ASP A 607 -10.57 -2.79 17.94
CA ASP A 607 -11.98 -2.71 18.32
C ASP A 607 -12.80 -3.86 17.73
N LYS A 608 -12.54 -4.26 16.46
CA LYS A 608 -13.22 -5.41 15.85
C LYS A 608 -13.02 -6.68 16.69
N MET A 609 -11.79 -6.93 17.16
CA MET A 609 -11.46 -8.09 17.99
C MET A 609 -11.95 -7.92 19.43
N ALA A 610 -11.70 -6.77 20.05
CA ALA A 610 -12.05 -6.48 21.44
C ALA A 610 -13.56 -6.51 21.71
N ARG A 611 -14.36 -6.14 20.70
CA ARG A 611 -15.83 -6.13 20.74
C ARG A 611 -16.45 -7.53 20.67
N LEU A 612 -15.90 -8.40 19.83
CA LEU A 612 -16.44 -9.75 19.59
C LEU A 612 -15.83 -10.81 20.53
N GLY A 613 -14.67 -10.51 21.10
CA GLY A 613 -13.97 -11.40 22.00
C GLY A 613 -14.62 -11.54 23.38
N ARG A 614 -14.75 -12.77 23.86
CA ARG A 614 -15.19 -13.09 25.22
C ARG A 614 -13.99 -13.24 26.13
N ARG A 615 -13.92 -12.40 27.17
CA ARG A 615 -12.87 -12.50 28.20
C ARG A 615 -13.07 -13.78 29.03
N ARG A 616 -12.02 -14.58 29.19
CA ARG A 616 -12.00 -15.81 29.99
C ARG A 616 -10.77 -15.86 30.89
N GLU A 617 -10.99 -16.10 32.16
CA GLU A 617 -9.93 -16.41 33.13
C GLU A 617 -9.53 -17.89 32.98
N VAL A 618 -8.23 -18.16 33.10
CA VAL A 618 -7.65 -19.50 33.02
C VAL A 618 -6.68 -19.73 34.17
N ASN A 619 -6.68 -20.94 34.71
CA ASN A 619 -5.80 -21.29 35.84
C ASN A 619 -4.49 -21.92 35.34
N ALA A 620 -3.43 -21.78 36.12
CA ALA A 620 -2.17 -22.47 35.88
C ALA A 620 -2.40 -23.99 35.70
N GLY A 621 -1.83 -24.55 34.63
CA GLY A 621 -1.95 -25.96 34.29
C GLY A 621 -3.19 -26.32 33.46
N GLU A 622 -4.14 -25.41 33.27
CA GLU A 622 -5.29 -25.61 32.39
C GLU A 622 -4.86 -25.83 30.94
N ILE A 623 -5.52 -26.76 30.23
CA ILE A 623 -5.27 -27.03 28.81
C ILE A 623 -6.37 -26.36 28.01
N ILE A 624 -5.97 -25.40 27.17
CA ILE A 624 -6.90 -24.54 26.41
C ILE A 624 -7.19 -25.19 25.06
N ILE A 625 -6.16 -25.71 24.41
CA ILE A 625 -6.24 -26.47 23.16
C ILE A 625 -5.56 -27.81 23.37
N ARG A 626 -6.19 -28.90 22.90
CA ARG A 626 -5.56 -30.23 22.82
C ARG A 626 -5.18 -30.56 21.39
N GLN A 627 -3.96 -31.02 21.16
CA GLN A 627 -3.55 -31.54 19.86
C GLN A 627 -4.53 -32.62 19.36
N GLY A 628 -4.90 -32.56 18.08
CA GLY A 628 -5.82 -33.48 17.43
C GLY A 628 -7.32 -33.18 17.64
N SER A 629 -7.67 -32.21 18.50
CA SER A 629 -9.06 -31.80 18.69
C SER A 629 -9.61 -31.01 17.49
N GLN A 630 -10.95 -30.93 17.41
CA GLN A 630 -11.71 -30.29 16.33
C GLN A 630 -12.34 -28.95 16.72
N ASP A 631 -12.06 -28.44 17.92
CA ASP A 631 -12.49 -27.10 18.29
C ASP A 631 -11.73 -26.05 17.46
N ASN A 632 -12.40 -24.96 17.09
CA ASN A 632 -11.91 -23.99 16.10
C ASN A 632 -12.00 -22.54 16.60
N GLN A 633 -11.94 -22.33 17.92
CA GLN A 633 -11.86 -21.00 18.50
C GLN A 633 -10.47 -20.39 18.27
N PHE A 634 -10.43 -19.07 18.22
CA PHE A 634 -9.22 -18.28 18.14
C PHE A 634 -9.03 -17.53 19.46
N TYR A 635 -7.78 -17.41 19.90
CA TYR A 635 -7.47 -16.85 21.21
C TYR A 635 -6.39 -15.78 21.15
N ILE A 636 -6.57 -14.74 21.98
CA ILE A 636 -5.58 -13.69 22.22
C ILE A 636 -5.17 -13.74 23.69
N ILE A 637 -3.87 -13.74 23.99
CA ILE A 637 -3.39 -13.68 25.37
C ILE A 637 -3.41 -12.23 25.83
N LEU A 638 -4.20 -11.93 26.86
CA LEU A 638 -4.21 -10.63 27.51
C LEU A 638 -3.24 -10.60 28.70
N GLN A 639 -3.18 -11.69 29.48
CA GLN A 639 -2.34 -11.82 30.68
C GLN A 639 -1.93 -13.29 30.91
N GLY A 640 -0.77 -13.50 31.55
CA GLY A 640 -0.20 -14.81 31.87
C GLY A 640 0.68 -15.38 30.75
N SER A 641 1.30 -16.54 30.99
CA SER A 641 2.15 -17.24 30.03
C SER A 641 1.66 -18.65 29.73
N PHE A 642 1.88 -19.10 28.49
CA PHE A 642 1.35 -20.36 27.96
C PHE A 642 2.45 -21.15 27.24
N MET A 643 2.37 -22.48 27.26
CA MET A 643 3.30 -23.36 26.57
C MET A 643 2.63 -24.03 25.38
N VAL A 644 3.30 -23.99 24.22
CA VAL A 644 2.98 -24.78 23.03
C VAL A 644 3.71 -26.10 23.11
N GLU A 645 2.97 -27.21 23.07
CA GLU A 645 3.51 -28.57 23.10
C GLU A 645 3.10 -29.33 21.83
N HIS A 646 4.05 -29.96 21.15
CA HIS A 646 3.79 -30.87 20.02
C HIS A 646 4.21 -32.28 20.42
N GLY A 647 3.24 -33.18 20.63
CA GLY A 647 3.49 -34.45 21.30
C GLY A 647 3.99 -34.21 22.73
N SER A 648 5.20 -34.69 23.04
CA SER A 648 5.88 -34.48 24.32
C SER A 648 6.88 -33.31 24.32
N MET A 649 7.09 -32.67 23.17
CA MET A 649 8.10 -31.62 23.01
C MET A 649 7.51 -30.24 23.31
N LYS A 650 8.21 -29.45 24.11
CA LYS A 650 7.92 -28.02 24.30
C LYS A 650 8.49 -27.25 23.11
N VAL A 651 7.61 -26.59 22.37
CA VAL A 651 7.95 -25.87 21.13
C VAL A 651 8.28 -24.42 21.43
N LYS A 652 7.38 -23.73 22.14
CA LYS A 652 7.47 -22.29 22.35
C LYS A 652 6.64 -21.85 23.56
N GLN A 653 7.12 -20.84 24.28
CA GLN A 653 6.35 -20.12 25.28
C GLN A 653 5.68 -18.91 24.62
N LEU A 654 4.40 -18.71 24.92
CA LEU A 654 3.59 -17.58 24.47
C LEU A 654 3.32 -16.62 25.63
N GLU A 655 3.33 -15.33 25.34
CA GLU A 655 3.23 -14.21 26.27
C GLU A 655 2.06 -13.27 25.90
N PRO A 656 1.72 -12.27 26.73
CA PRO A 656 0.71 -11.28 26.39
C PRO A 656 0.95 -10.62 25.02
N GLY A 657 -0.10 -10.54 24.21
CA GLY A 657 -0.03 -10.12 22.80
C GLY A 657 0.05 -11.28 21.81
N ASP A 658 0.49 -12.47 22.22
CA ASP A 658 0.50 -13.63 21.34
C ASP A 658 -0.91 -14.15 21.03
N LEU A 659 -1.01 -14.70 19.83
CA LEU A 659 -2.23 -15.27 19.25
C LEU A 659 -2.09 -16.79 19.13
N PHE A 660 -3.16 -17.55 19.35
CA PHE A 660 -3.11 -18.99 19.10
C PHE A 660 -4.45 -19.57 18.62
N GLY A 661 -4.34 -20.67 17.88
CA GLY A 661 -5.48 -21.37 17.30
C GLY A 661 -5.86 -20.92 15.89
N GLU A 662 -5.09 -20.00 15.29
CA GLU A 662 -5.26 -19.46 13.94
C GLU A 662 -5.27 -20.53 12.85
N HIS A 663 -4.34 -21.51 12.90
CA HIS A 663 -4.28 -22.57 11.89
C HIS A 663 -5.61 -23.31 11.76
N ALA A 664 -6.13 -23.88 12.84
CA ALA A 664 -7.38 -24.64 12.81
C ALA A 664 -8.57 -23.75 12.43
N SER A 665 -8.60 -22.52 12.96
CA SER A 665 -9.68 -21.56 12.73
C SER A 665 -9.79 -21.14 11.26
N LEU A 666 -8.66 -20.91 10.57
CA LEU A 666 -8.62 -20.35 9.22
C LEU A 666 -8.41 -21.39 8.11
N THR A 667 -7.72 -22.50 8.41
CA THR A 667 -7.44 -23.56 7.41
C THR A 667 -8.37 -24.76 7.50
N GLN A 668 -9.33 -24.75 8.43
CA GLN A 668 -10.29 -25.84 8.68
C GLN A 668 -9.61 -27.20 8.99
N ARG A 669 -8.46 -27.15 9.66
CA ARG A 669 -7.68 -28.33 10.06
C ARG A 669 -7.88 -28.64 11.54
N ILE A 670 -7.53 -29.86 11.93
CA ILE A 670 -7.40 -30.25 13.35
C ILE A 670 -6.31 -29.42 14.05
N ARG A 671 -6.39 -29.30 15.38
CA ARG A 671 -5.35 -28.65 16.19
C ARG A 671 -4.01 -29.38 16.06
N ASN A 672 -2.96 -28.68 15.65
CA ASN A 672 -1.63 -29.26 15.43
C ASN A 672 -0.79 -29.38 16.70
N SER A 673 -1.09 -28.59 17.75
CA SER A 673 -0.34 -28.56 19.01
C SER A 673 -1.28 -28.39 20.21
N THR A 674 -0.83 -28.78 21.38
CA THR A 674 -1.48 -28.53 22.67
C THR A 674 -1.04 -27.18 23.22
N ILE A 675 -1.96 -26.40 23.78
CA ILE A 675 -1.66 -25.13 24.45
C ILE A 675 -2.08 -25.24 25.91
N LYS A 676 -1.13 -25.04 26.83
CA LYS A 676 -1.33 -25.16 28.28
C LYS A 676 -0.90 -23.90 29.00
N ALA A 677 -1.73 -23.41 29.92
CA ALA A 677 -1.37 -22.29 30.79
C ALA A 677 -0.24 -22.68 31.75
N ILE A 678 0.80 -21.84 31.84
CA ILE A 678 1.90 -21.99 32.81
C ILE A 678 1.54 -21.25 34.10
N THR A 679 0.95 -20.06 33.98
CA THR A 679 0.46 -19.25 35.09
C THR A 679 -1.05 -19.09 35.00
N ASP A 680 -1.67 -18.56 36.06
CA ASP A 680 -3.00 -17.98 35.93
C ASP A 680 -2.95 -16.86 34.89
N GLY A 681 -4.02 -16.70 34.13
CA GLY A 681 -4.02 -15.80 32.98
C GLY A 681 -5.42 -15.40 32.53
N ILE A 682 -5.44 -14.52 31.52
CA ILE A 682 -6.67 -14.05 30.91
C ILE A 682 -6.50 -14.09 29.40
N ILE A 683 -7.45 -14.72 28.73
CA ILE A 683 -7.52 -14.80 27.27
C ILE A 683 -8.78 -14.14 26.74
N LEU A 684 -8.70 -13.66 25.50
CA LEU A 684 -9.85 -13.25 24.71
C LEU A 684 -10.18 -14.38 23.74
N GLU A 685 -11.36 -14.98 23.87
CA GLU A 685 -11.84 -16.08 23.03
C GLU A 685 -12.79 -15.55 21.94
N LEU A 686 -12.45 -15.80 20.67
CA LEU A 686 -13.26 -15.47 19.51
C LEU A 686 -13.80 -16.75 18.84
N GLN A 687 -15.05 -16.69 18.38
CA GLN A 687 -15.61 -17.76 17.57
C GLN A 687 -14.99 -17.74 16.18
N ARG A 688 -14.92 -18.91 15.55
CA ARG A 688 -14.38 -19.09 14.20
C ARG A 688 -14.97 -18.11 13.18
N LYS A 689 -16.31 -18.05 13.12
CA LYS A 689 -17.04 -17.18 12.18
C LYS A 689 -16.68 -15.70 12.34
N ASP A 690 -16.37 -15.27 13.57
CA ASP A 690 -16.08 -13.88 13.89
C ASP A 690 -14.67 -13.55 13.39
N ILE A 691 -13.67 -14.39 13.68
CA ILE A 691 -12.30 -14.16 13.21
C ILE A 691 -12.19 -14.32 11.68
N GLU A 692 -12.88 -15.28 11.07
CA GLU A 692 -12.94 -15.41 9.60
C GLU A 692 -13.49 -14.12 8.95
N HIS A 693 -14.54 -13.54 9.52
CA HIS A 693 -15.12 -12.28 9.04
C HIS A 693 -14.17 -11.08 9.24
N ILE A 694 -13.53 -10.98 10.41
CA ILE A 694 -12.55 -9.89 10.66
C ILE A 694 -11.38 -10.01 9.66
N VAL A 695 -10.79 -11.20 9.51
CA VAL A 695 -9.63 -11.43 8.64
C VAL A 695 -9.97 -11.14 7.17
N SER A 696 -11.12 -11.63 6.68
CA SER A 696 -11.56 -11.41 5.29
C SER A 696 -11.86 -9.94 4.95
N THR A 697 -12.09 -9.09 5.96
CA THR A 697 -12.39 -7.66 5.78
C THR A 697 -11.25 -6.73 6.22
N THR A 698 -10.18 -7.26 6.81
CA THR A 698 -9.12 -6.48 7.46
C THR A 698 -7.73 -6.92 6.94
N PRO A 699 -7.25 -6.33 5.83
CA PRO A 699 -5.98 -6.67 5.20
C PRO A 699 -4.79 -6.76 6.16
N VAL A 700 -4.58 -5.75 7.01
CA VAL A 700 -3.43 -5.70 7.92
C VAL A 700 -3.38 -6.88 8.90
N LEU A 701 -4.54 -7.30 9.41
CA LEU A 701 -4.64 -8.46 10.29
C LEU A 701 -4.44 -9.77 9.52
N ASN A 702 -5.02 -9.87 8.32
CA ASN A 702 -4.83 -11.02 7.44
C ASN A 702 -3.34 -11.23 7.11
N HIS A 703 -2.64 -10.15 6.73
CA HIS A 703 -1.22 -10.18 6.45
C HIS A 703 -0.42 -10.68 7.67
N TYR A 704 -0.65 -10.11 8.84
CA TYR A 704 0.03 -10.53 10.07
C TYR A 704 -0.21 -12.02 10.39
N ILE A 705 -1.44 -12.50 10.26
CA ILE A 705 -1.75 -13.90 10.55
C ILE A 705 -1.07 -14.85 9.55
N LEU A 706 -1.04 -14.49 8.26
CA LEU A 706 -0.33 -15.28 7.25
C LEU A 706 1.18 -15.36 7.55
N GLU A 707 1.79 -14.25 7.97
CA GLU A 707 3.19 -14.25 8.41
C GLU A 707 3.40 -15.13 9.64
N LEU A 708 2.54 -14.99 10.65
CA LEU A 708 2.58 -15.80 11.86
C LEU A 708 2.50 -17.30 11.57
N MET A 709 1.57 -17.71 10.68
CA MET A 709 1.40 -19.11 10.27
C MET A 709 2.65 -19.65 9.57
N ARG A 710 3.26 -18.84 8.68
CA ARG A 710 4.49 -19.24 7.97
C ARG A 710 5.67 -19.43 8.90
N ASP A 711 5.84 -18.53 9.86
CA ASP A 711 6.92 -18.63 10.84
C ASP A 711 6.72 -19.87 11.73
N ARG A 712 5.48 -20.18 12.11
CA ARG A 712 5.14 -21.40 12.86
C ARG A 712 5.37 -22.67 12.05
N ASP A 713 4.99 -22.70 10.79
CA ASP A 713 5.25 -23.84 9.90
C ASP A 713 6.76 -24.09 9.75
N ARG A 714 7.57 -23.01 9.68
CA ARG A 714 9.05 -23.10 9.66
C ARG A 714 9.63 -23.60 10.99
N GLU A 715 9.10 -23.14 12.13
CA GLU A 715 9.48 -23.62 13.46
C GLU A 715 9.18 -25.12 13.60
N LEU A 716 7.98 -25.56 13.20
CA LEU A 716 7.57 -26.96 13.25
C LEU A 716 8.37 -27.86 12.30
N ALA A 717 8.71 -27.37 11.10
CA ALA A 717 9.51 -28.14 10.14
C ALA A 717 10.98 -28.35 10.56
N ARG A 718 11.46 -27.65 11.60
CA ARG A 718 12.79 -27.82 12.19
C ARG A 718 12.83 -28.87 13.31
N LEU A 719 11.66 -29.26 13.83
CA LEU A 719 11.50 -30.34 14.83
C LEU A 719 11.44 -31.69 14.12
#